data_AF-A0A934LYL4-F1
#
_entry.id   AF-A0A934LYL4-F1
#
_cell.length_a   1.000
_cell.length_b   1.000
_cell.length_c   1.000
_cell.angle_alpha   90.00
_cell.angle_beta   90.00
_cell.angle_gamma   90.00
#
_symmetry.space_group_name_H-M   'P 1'
#
loop_
_entity.id
_entity.type
_entity.pdbx_description
1 polymer ?
#
loop_
_entity_poly.entity_id
_entity_poly.type
_entity_poly.pdbx_seq_one_letter_code
_entity_poly.pdbx_strand_id
1 'polypeptide(L)'
;LLYPLLLALGYLVGFSGWSLAYWALAIGVICFIGSSWLVYRIGCYSPLLLSLTPDQKNPYAWVIALAFVLTGPFIWAALSGMETSLFVFSVLLAFYCIQRGWFRRGILASLLMVLIRPEGLILAGLGVLALALNSWPQGRKDRLRRTIELALPLAAGLIQPAINLLATGSASSSGMQAKSHLYNTSQPLADRLSKCLEFFGRMWLQLLTGESPDFGTFTVSLIGPSALAVLLIGVWWAWRRRRLNIAVVMLAWIIALSAAVATLDTAFWQFKRYQLPIMALFYPAAAWVIAPLSETMARSKWRLLQWAVPAVILIGTLFTTQSFAQNYVDNVRVVRDQQVPMARWIGENLPEDARIGVHDVGLVRYFGDRALYDVVGLTTPGPAPSWRQGPGAIYEHLSASEYRPDYFAIYPDVQGLRYLLNAGVFGEVLAEFPVKLPRYNVASATDYQAVYRADWSATRAQEQVAQAITLDYLDGMRLVDQIDVADLDSEADHAYRWWQDQSPPGFVTEVYRHVYQACGLTELDCWAVDGGRVITGGEEFDLHTRPGEDLILITRVHGRASVPLDIYINGERWEQRVQPEMPGRWLEIVTLIPAEYITSSHTRIRIEPQIDDPKTAAYLPYYHWAYQGKFATPEAVQAEPFATFGSAGQVKLLDAALTLEPGQVRVRLDWLGPAPQSGDGVVFIHLYNQSNLNTEPAAQVVLRPMRGVWPPGNWLPGVIHDEFIVPLPDDLPPGIYRVAVGMFEARTGDRYPVAGQDTDPDRRLFIGEVTVEEIGQ
;
A
#
# COMPACT_ATOMS: atom_id res chain seq x y z
N LEU A 1 23.05 2.44 12.70
CA LEU A 1 24.19 3.21 12.15
C LEU A 1 25.52 2.45 12.17
N LEU A 2 25.87 1.75 13.26
CA LEU A 2 27.19 1.11 13.38
C LEU A 2 27.41 -0.11 12.49
N TYR A 3 26.37 -0.87 12.18
CA TYR A 3 26.54 -2.13 11.46
C TYR A 3 27.10 -1.96 10.03
N PRO A 4 26.59 -1.03 9.19
CA PRO A 4 27.21 -0.73 7.90
C PRO A 4 28.69 -0.33 8.00
N LEU A 5 29.09 0.41 9.04
CA LEU A 5 30.49 0.78 9.27
C LEU A 5 31.36 -0.45 9.58
N LEU A 6 30.84 -1.42 10.34
CA LEU A 6 31.55 -2.68 10.60
C LEU A 6 31.72 -3.52 9.33
N LEU A 7 30.73 -3.51 8.44
CA LEU A 7 30.84 -4.17 7.13
C LEU A 7 31.84 -3.43 6.23
N ALA A 8 31.80 -2.10 6.20
CA ALA A 8 32.75 -1.28 5.45
C ALA A 8 34.20 -1.52 5.90
N LEU A 9 34.44 -1.68 7.20
CA LEU A 9 35.76 -2.07 7.71
C LEU A 9 36.21 -3.44 7.17
N GLY A 10 35.32 -4.43 7.13
CA GLY A 10 35.62 -5.72 6.53
C GLY A 10 36.03 -5.57 5.06
N TYR A 11 35.27 -4.78 4.31
CA TYR A 11 35.58 -4.47 2.91
C TYR A 11 36.95 -3.81 2.73
N LEU A 12 37.26 -2.79 3.53
CA LEU A 12 38.55 -2.09 3.50
C LEU A 12 39.75 -2.99 3.82
N VAL A 13 39.55 -4.01 4.67
CA VAL A 13 40.59 -5.01 5.03
C VAL A 13 40.71 -6.11 3.97
N GLY A 14 39.87 -6.09 2.93
CA GLY A 14 39.97 -6.98 1.77
C GLY A 14 38.86 -8.03 1.65
N PHE A 15 37.87 -8.05 2.55
CA PHE A 15 36.71 -8.92 2.40
C PHE A 15 35.73 -8.36 1.36
N SER A 16 35.80 -8.84 0.12
CA SER A 16 34.91 -8.45 -0.98
C SER A 16 34.16 -9.65 -1.59
N GLY A 17 33.17 -9.38 -2.45
CA GLY A 17 32.32 -10.43 -3.04
C GLY A 17 31.66 -11.29 -1.96
N TRP A 18 31.73 -12.61 -2.11
CA TRP A 18 31.21 -13.56 -1.11
C TRP A 18 31.96 -13.55 0.21
N SER A 19 33.23 -13.13 0.24
CA SER A 19 34.01 -13.15 1.48
C SER A 19 33.50 -12.15 2.52
N LEU A 20 32.85 -11.06 2.08
CA LEU A 20 32.19 -10.12 2.99
C LEU A 20 31.03 -10.78 3.76
N ALA A 21 30.36 -11.78 3.19
CA ALA A 21 29.35 -12.54 3.91
C ALA A 21 29.98 -13.29 5.10
N TYR A 22 31.16 -13.91 4.93
CA TYR A 22 31.86 -14.57 6.04
C TYR A 22 32.25 -13.59 7.15
N TRP A 23 32.64 -12.37 6.80
CA TRP A 23 32.89 -11.30 7.77
C TRP A 23 31.62 -10.96 8.58
N ALA A 24 30.49 -10.76 7.89
CA ALA A 24 29.20 -10.50 8.53
C ALA A 24 28.76 -11.65 9.46
N LEU A 25 28.94 -12.91 9.02
CA LEU A 25 28.65 -14.11 9.79
C LEU A 25 29.55 -14.21 11.02
N ALA A 26 30.84 -13.91 10.89
CA ALA A 26 31.78 -13.92 12.01
C ALA A 26 31.36 -12.94 13.12
N ILE A 27 30.94 -11.72 12.75
CA ILE A 27 30.37 -10.75 13.70
C ILE A 27 29.15 -11.37 14.40
N GLY A 28 28.24 -11.97 13.64
CA GLY A 28 27.04 -12.63 14.16
C GLY A 28 27.36 -13.73 15.18
N VAL A 29 28.29 -14.63 14.85
CA VAL A 29 28.74 -15.74 15.69
C VAL A 29 29.43 -15.24 16.97
N ILE A 30 30.32 -14.25 16.86
CA ILE A 30 31.01 -13.66 18.03
C ILE A 30 29.98 -13.01 18.98
N CYS A 31 29.04 -12.24 18.43
CA CYS A 31 27.97 -11.62 19.21
C CYS A 31 27.05 -12.66 19.85
N PHE A 32 26.78 -13.77 19.14
CA PHE A 32 25.99 -14.88 19.66
C PHE A 32 26.68 -15.57 20.85
N ILE A 33 27.97 -15.90 20.74
CA ILE A 33 28.76 -16.46 21.85
C ILE A 33 28.75 -15.50 23.06
N GLY A 34 28.97 -14.21 22.82
CA GLY A 34 28.89 -13.18 23.85
C GLY A 34 27.49 -13.10 24.50
N SER A 35 26.43 -13.21 23.70
CA SER A 35 25.04 -13.22 24.17
C SER A 35 24.75 -14.43 25.05
N SER A 36 25.23 -15.62 24.67
CA SER A 36 25.08 -16.84 25.46
C SER A 36 25.77 -16.73 26.82
N TRP A 37 26.97 -16.16 26.84
CA TRP A 37 27.66 -15.86 28.09
C TRP A 37 26.88 -14.84 28.94
N LEU A 38 26.34 -13.79 28.35
CA LEU A 38 25.53 -12.79 29.06
C LEU A 38 24.23 -13.39 29.61
N VAL A 39 23.53 -14.24 28.87
CA VAL A 39 22.34 -14.97 29.35
C VAL A 39 22.69 -15.79 30.60
N TYR A 40 23.79 -16.55 30.55
CA TYR A 40 24.29 -17.28 31.71
C TYR A 40 24.58 -16.34 32.89
N ARG A 41 25.32 -15.26 32.66
CA ARG A 41 25.72 -14.32 33.71
C ARG A 41 24.53 -13.60 34.34
N ILE A 42 23.55 -13.16 33.56
CA ILE A 42 22.33 -12.51 34.06
C ILE A 42 21.48 -13.54 34.85
N GLY A 43 21.35 -14.76 34.34
CA GLY A 43 20.62 -15.86 34.98
C GLY A 43 21.23 -16.32 36.31
N CYS A 44 22.55 -16.20 36.48
CA CYS A 44 23.24 -16.50 37.74
C CYS A 44 22.86 -15.57 38.89
N TYR A 45 22.51 -14.31 38.61
CA TYR A 45 22.27 -13.28 39.63
C TYR A 45 20.78 -12.90 39.70
N SER A 46 19.95 -13.77 40.30
CA SER A 46 18.52 -13.48 40.43
C SER A 46 18.30 -12.22 41.29
N PRO A 47 17.53 -11.23 40.81
CA PRO A 47 17.16 -10.09 41.63
C PRO A 47 16.18 -10.47 42.74
N LEU A 48 15.53 -11.65 42.65
CA LEU A 48 14.44 -12.13 43.53
C LEU A 48 14.88 -13.01 44.71
N LEU A 49 16.06 -13.64 44.61
CA LEU A 49 16.54 -14.58 45.63
C LEU A 49 17.43 -13.86 46.66
N LEU A 50 16.87 -13.53 47.83
CA LEU A 50 17.63 -13.03 48.98
C LEU A 50 18.43 -14.11 49.72
N SER A 51 18.13 -15.38 49.48
CA SER A 51 18.70 -16.51 50.22
C SER A 51 20.01 -17.04 49.64
N LEU A 52 20.39 -16.61 48.45
CA LEU A 52 21.71 -16.91 47.89
C LEU A 52 22.67 -15.84 48.38
N THR A 53 23.64 -16.21 49.21
CA THR A 53 24.82 -15.36 49.44
C THR A 53 25.47 -15.04 48.09
N PRO A 54 26.25 -13.95 47.95
CA PRO A 54 26.96 -13.61 46.71
C PRO A 54 27.78 -14.76 46.08
N ASP A 55 28.10 -15.79 46.87
CA ASP A 55 28.84 -16.99 46.49
C ASP A 55 27.98 -18.16 45.98
N GLN A 56 26.66 -18.17 46.20
CA GLN A 56 25.77 -19.23 45.69
C GLN A 56 25.22 -18.88 44.31
N LYS A 57 25.86 -19.44 43.27
CA LYS A 57 25.44 -19.29 41.87
C LYS A 57 24.23 -20.19 41.58
N ASN A 58 23.23 -19.68 40.86
CA ASN A 58 22.13 -20.48 40.32
C ASN A 58 22.69 -21.61 39.43
N PRO A 59 22.58 -22.90 39.83
CA PRO A 59 23.19 -24.01 39.10
C PRO A 59 22.43 -24.36 37.82
N TYR A 60 21.23 -23.83 37.59
CA TYR A 60 20.44 -24.07 36.39
C TYR A 60 20.66 -23.03 35.28
N ALA A 61 21.33 -21.92 35.61
CA ALA A 61 21.58 -20.84 34.66
C ALA A 61 22.38 -21.30 33.41
N TRP A 62 23.27 -22.29 33.55
CA TRP A 62 24.02 -22.83 32.41
C TRP A 62 23.14 -23.67 31.49
N VAL A 63 22.16 -24.44 32.02
CA VAL A 63 21.22 -25.22 31.20
C VAL A 63 20.33 -24.28 30.39
N ILE A 64 19.87 -23.19 31.00
CA ILE A 64 19.03 -22.21 30.32
C ILE A 64 19.83 -21.40 29.28
N ALA A 65 21.09 -21.10 29.56
CA ALA A 65 21.99 -20.53 28.56
C ALA A 65 22.26 -21.51 27.40
N LEU A 66 22.38 -22.82 27.68
CA LEU A 66 22.48 -23.85 26.64
C LEU A 66 21.19 -23.96 25.83
N ALA A 67 20.02 -23.88 26.47
CA ALA A 67 18.73 -23.83 25.78
C ALA A 67 18.62 -22.60 24.86
N PHE A 68 19.12 -21.44 25.28
CA PHE A 68 19.23 -20.26 24.41
C PHE A 68 20.11 -20.54 23.18
N VAL A 69 21.28 -21.17 23.38
CA VAL A 69 22.19 -21.54 22.29
C VAL A 69 21.53 -22.50 21.29
N LEU A 70 20.73 -23.43 21.79
CA LEU A 70 20.03 -24.44 20.99
C LEU A 70 18.63 -23.98 20.52
N THR A 71 18.32 -22.70 20.62
CA THR A 71 17.04 -22.20 20.12
C THR A 71 17.20 -21.71 18.68
N GLY A 72 16.45 -22.34 17.77
CA GLY A 72 16.55 -22.16 16.32
C GLY A 72 16.63 -20.71 15.82
N PRO A 73 15.70 -19.82 16.21
CA PRO A 73 15.72 -18.42 15.78
C PRO A 73 17.02 -17.66 16.08
N PHE A 74 17.69 -17.92 17.20
CA PHE A 74 18.95 -17.23 17.52
C PHE A 74 20.13 -17.77 16.69
N ILE A 75 20.16 -19.08 16.43
CA ILE A 75 21.13 -19.68 15.51
C ILE A 75 20.95 -19.08 14.12
N TRP A 76 19.71 -19.02 13.63
CA TRP A 76 19.40 -18.41 12.33
C TRP A 76 19.83 -16.94 12.28
N ALA A 77 19.52 -16.14 13.31
CA ALA A 77 19.91 -14.74 13.35
C ALA A 77 21.45 -14.58 13.37
N ALA A 78 22.17 -15.42 14.11
CA ALA A 78 23.64 -15.42 14.14
C ALA A 78 24.26 -15.76 12.78
N LEU A 79 23.59 -16.59 11.98
CA LEU A 79 24.04 -17.03 10.66
C LEU A 79 23.38 -16.26 9.51
N SER A 80 22.62 -15.19 9.79
CA SER A 80 21.93 -14.41 8.75
C SER A 80 22.80 -13.33 8.11
N GLY A 81 23.90 -12.93 8.75
CA GLY A 81 24.68 -11.75 8.34
C GLY A 81 23.93 -10.42 8.54
N MET A 82 22.90 -10.38 9.38
CA MET A 82 22.23 -9.14 9.79
C MET A 82 22.81 -8.60 11.11
N GLU A 83 22.51 -7.33 11.41
CA GLU A 83 22.87 -6.65 12.67
C GLU A 83 22.15 -7.20 13.90
N THR A 84 21.18 -8.10 13.71
CA THR A 84 20.26 -8.54 14.76
C THR A 84 20.98 -9.19 15.94
N SER A 85 21.97 -10.07 15.70
CA SER A 85 22.74 -10.69 16.79
C SER A 85 23.63 -9.70 17.53
N LEU A 86 24.19 -8.71 16.83
CA LEU A 86 24.92 -7.60 17.44
C LEU A 86 24.00 -6.76 18.34
N PHE A 87 22.76 -6.52 17.90
CA PHE A 87 21.78 -5.81 18.70
C PHE A 87 21.35 -6.60 19.94
N VAL A 88 21.03 -7.89 19.81
CA VAL A 88 20.72 -8.79 20.94
C VAL A 88 21.86 -8.78 21.96
N PHE A 89 23.11 -8.91 21.51
CA PHE A 89 24.29 -8.81 22.37
C PHE A 89 24.34 -7.48 23.12
N SER A 90 24.14 -6.36 22.43
CA SER A 90 24.17 -5.02 23.04
C SER A 90 23.06 -4.80 24.08
N VAL A 91 21.86 -5.33 23.83
CA VAL A 91 20.72 -5.30 24.76
C VAL A 91 21.05 -6.10 26.03
N LEU A 92 21.53 -7.33 25.88
CA LEU A 92 21.94 -8.16 27.01
C LEU A 92 23.10 -7.53 27.79
N LEU A 93 24.05 -6.90 27.10
CA LEU A 93 25.19 -6.23 27.73
C LEU A 93 24.74 -5.01 28.55
N ALA A 94 23.81 -4.21 28.02
CA ALA A 94 23.21 -3.09 28.72
C ALA A 94 22.47 -3.57 29.98
N PHE A 95 21.61 -4.59 29.86
CA PHE A 95 20.92 -5.20 31.00
C PHE A 95 21.89 -5.73 32.06
N TYR A 96 22.94 -6.44 31.64
CA TYR A 96 23.96 -6.96 32.55
C TYR A 96 24.68 -5.83 33.30
N CYS A 97 25.08 -4.76 32.61
CA CYS A 97 25.73 -3.61 33.25
C CYS A 97 24.82 -2.89 34.24
N ILE A 98 23.53 -2.71 33.89
CA ILE A 98 22.52 -2.11 34.78
C ILE A 98 22.32 -2.99 36.02
N GLN A 99 22.17 -4.31 35.85
CA GLN A 99 22.01 -5.27 36.94
C GLN A 99 23.20 -5.28 37.90
N ARG A 100 24.43 -5.12 37.38
CA ARG A 100 25.67 -5.06 38.18
C ARG A 100 25.93 -3.68 38.78
N GLY A 101 25.15 -2.66 38.45
CA GLY A 101 25.37 -1.28 38.88
C GLY A 101 26.61 -0.63 38.26
N TRP A 102 27.12 -1.15 37.14
CA TRP A 102 28.32 -0.65 36.48
C TRP A 102 28.03 0.59 35.62
N PHE A 103 27.82 1.73 36.28
CA PHE A 103 27.31 2.96 35.68
C PHE A 103 27.95 3.33 34.33
N ARG A 104 29.28 3.60 34.29
CA ARG A 104 29.95 4.03 33.04
C ARG A 104 29.90 2.98 31.93
N ARG A 105 30.02 1.69 32.28
CA ARG A 105 29.91 0.59 31.32
C ARG A 105 28.48 0.45 30.79
N GLY A 106 27.48 0.68 31.64
CA GLY A 106 26.07 0.72 31.26
C GLY A 106 25.78 1.86 30.29
N ILE A 107 26.31 3.07 30.54
CA ILE A 107 26.19 4.20 29.61
C ILE A 107 26.82 3.87 28.26
N LEU A 108 28.04 3.32 28.25
CA LEU A 108 28.72 2.94 27.01
C LEU A 108 27.94 1.84 26.26
N ALA A 109 27.45 0.82 26.96
CA ALA A 109 26.64 -0.24 26.36
C ALA A 109 25.33 0.31 25.77
N SER A 110 24.65 1.21 26.48
CA SER A 110 23.44 1.88 25.98
C SER A 110 23.72 2.76 24.77
N LEU A 111 24.83 3.49 24.76
CA LEU A 111 25.23 4.32 23.61
C LEU A 111 25.48 3.45 22.38
N LEU A 112 26.24 2.37 22.50
CA LEU A 112 26.51 1.44 21.39
C LEU A 112 25.20 0.82 20.88
N MET A 113 24.32 0.38 21.78
CA MET A 113 23.03 -0.21 21.44
C MET A 113 22.17 0.75 20.61
N VAL A 114 22.04 2.02 21.01
CA VAL A 114 21.27 3.05 20.28
C VAL A 114 21.87 3.30 18.89
N LEU A 115 23.19 3.32 18.78
CA LEU A 115 23.87 3.53 17.50
C LEU A 115 23.81 2.31 16.57
N ILE A 116 23.63 1.10 17.11
CA ILE A 116 23.33 -0.08 16.29
C ILE A 116 21.92 0.05 15.72
N ARG A 117 20.92 0.26 16.58
CA ARG A 117 19.51 0.30 16.23
C ARG A 117 18.72 1.32 17.07
N PRO A 118 17.85 2.14 16.44
CA PRO A 118 17.13 3.22 17.11
C PRO A 118 16.16 2.72 18.19
N GLU A 119 15.64 1.50 18.08
CA GLU A 119 14.76 0.91 19.10
C GLU A 119 15.47 0.79 20.46
N GLY A 120 16.81 0.71 20.48
CA GLY A 120 17.62 0.75 21.69
C GLY A 120 17.39 2.00 22.54
N LEU A 121 16.90 3.10 21.95
CA LEU A 121 16.62 4.34 22.68
C LEU A 121 15.60 4.13 23.80
N ILE A 122 14.63 3.23 23.62
CA ILE A 122 13.62 2.93 24.65
C ILE A 122 14.31 2.31 25.88
N LEU A 123 15.18 1.31 25.69
CA LEU A 123 15.93 0.71 26.81
C LEU A 123 16.94 1.69 27.41
N ALA A 124 17.59 2.51 26.58
CA ALA A 124 18.51 3.54 27.08
C ALA A 124 17.78 4.52 28.00
N GLY A 125 16.57 4.99 27.64
CA GLY A 125 15.74 5.85 28.47
C GLY A 125 15.28 5.18 29.78
N LEU A 126 14.78 3.95 29.71
CA LEU A 126 14.39 3.18 30.88
C LEU A 126 15.58 2.91 31.82
N GLY A 127 16.75 2.58 31.25
CA GLY A 127 17.99 2.35 31.99
C GLY A 127 18.51 3.63 32.65
N VAL A 128 18.50 4.76 31.93
CA VAL A 128 18.85 6.08 32.47
C VAL A 128 17.95 6.45 33.65
N LEU A 129 16.64 6.27 33.51
CA LEU A 129 15.68 6.52 34.58
C LEU A 129 15.96 5.62 35.79
N ALA A 130 16.18 4.32 35.57
CA ALA A 130 16.49 3.38 36.65
C ALA A 130 17.80 3.73 37.38
N LEU A 131 18.84 4.12 36.64
CA LEU A 131 20.13 4.53 37.22
C LEU A 131 20.02 5.86 37.99
N ALA A 132 19.24 6.82 37.48
CA ALA A 132 18.99 8.09 38.13
C ALA A 132 18.25 7.93 39.47
N LEU A 133 17.21 7.08 39.49
CA LEU A 133 16.39 6.84 40.68
C LEU A 133 17.12 6.03 41.77
N ASN A 134 18.05 5.16 41.38
CA ASN A 134 18.79 4.33 42.34
C ASN A 134 20.02 5.01 42.94
N SER A 135 20.58 6.06 42.31
CA SER A 135 21.85 6.65 42.76
C SER A 135 22.03 8.10 42.27
N TRP A 136 21.58 9.09 43.05
CA TRP A 136 21.73 10.51 42.70
C TRP A 136 22.81 11.24 43.53
N PRO A 137 23.73 12.02 42.91
CA PRO A 137 24.78 12.73 43.64
C PRO A 137 24.23 13.92 44.44
N GLN A 138 24.81 14.21 45.61
CA GLN A 138 24.41 15.37 46.40
C GLN A 138 25.05 16.68 45.94
N GLY A 139 26.28 16.67 45.42
CA GLY A 139 27.02 17.88 45.00
C GLY A 139 26.63 18.42 43.61
N ARG A 140 26.59 19.75 43.46
CA ARG A 140 26.17 20.42 42.20
C ARG A 140 27.03 20.04 40.98
N LYS A 141 28.37 19.98 41.14
CA LYS A 141 29.29 19.58 40.06
C LYS A 141 29.09 18.13 39.64
N ASP A 142 28.94 17.21 40.60
CA ASP A 142 28.71 15.80 40.32
C ASP A 142 27.32 15.54 39.72
N ARG A 143 26.31 16.32 40.11
CA ARG A 143 25.00 16.30 39.47
C ARG A 143 25.10 16.68 38.00
N LEU A 144 25.77 17.79 37.67
CA LEU A 144 25.95 18.22 36.28
C LEU A 144 26.67 17.15 35.46
N ARG A 145 27.79 16.62 35.98
CA ARG A 145 28.52 15.53 35.34
C ARG A 145 27.63 14.31 35.10
N ARG A 146 26.85 13.90 36.10
CA ARG A 146 25.98 12.74 36.01
C ARG A 146 24.83 12.96 35.03
N THR A 147 24.27 14.16 34.98
CA THR A 147 23.27 14.56 33.98
C THR A 147 23.84 14.45 32.57
N ILE A 148 25.06 14.94 32.33
CA ILE A 148 25.72 14.82 31.03
C ILE A 148 25.90 13.33 30.66
N GLU A 149 26.48 12.53 31.57
CA GLU A 149 26.70 11.10 31.36
C GLU A 149 25.39 10.32 31.07
N LEU A 150 24.28 10.67 31.73
CA LEU A 150 22.95 10.10 31.48
C LEU A 150 22.30 10.59 30.18
N ALA A 151 22.62 11.81 29.74
CA ALA A 151 22.10 12.37 28.50
C ALA A 151 22.78 11.80 27.25
N LEU A 152 24.02 11.31 27.35
CA LEU A 152 24.81 10.79 26.22
C LEU A 152 24.07 9.74 25.36
N PRO A 153 23.50 8.64 25.93
CA PRO A 153 22.77 7.66 25.11
C PRO A 153 21.51 8.22 24.46
N LEU A 154 20.85 9.19 25.10
CA LEU A 154 19.66 9.85 24.56
C LEU A 154 20.04 10.78 23.40
N ALA A 155 21.10 11.56 23.56
CA ALA A 155 21.66 12.41 22.52
C ALA A 155 22.15 11.57 21.32
N ALA A 156 22.72 10.40 21.55
CA ALA A 156 23.10 9.47 20.48
C ALA A 156 21.89 9.02 19.64
N GLY A 157 20.69 8.94 20.25
CA GLY A 157 19.44 8.65 19.54
C GLY A 157 19.03 9.71 18.52
N LEU A 158 19.53 10.95 18.67
CA LEU A 158 19.26 12.04 17.73
C LEU A 158 20.17 12.01 16.51
N ILE A 159 21.25 11.21 16.52
CA ILE A 159 22.21 11.17 15.42
C ILE A 159 21.56 10.62 14.15
N GLN A 160 20.79 9.54 14.23
CA GLN A 160 20.14 8.98 13.05
C GLN A 160 19.09 9.93 12.44
N PRO A 161 18.13 10.48 13.21
CA PRO A 161 17.22 11.50 12.68
C PRO A 161 17.92 12.73 12.10
N ALA A 162 19.03 13.18 12.72
CA ALA A 162 19.81 14.30 12.20
C ALA A 162 20.48 13.97 10.86
N ILE A 163 21.05 12.77 10.72
CA ILE A 163 21.60 12.30 9.44
C ILE A 163 20.51 12.22 8.37
N ASN A 164 19.34 11.66 8.70
CA ASN A 164 18.21 11.61 7.77
C ASN A 164 17.79 13.02 7.34
N LEU A 165 17.60 13.93 8.30
CA LEU A 165 17.19 15.31 8.02
C LEU A 165 18.19 16.03 7.10
N LEU A 166 19.49 15.86 7.36
CA LEU A 166 20.56 16.45 6.54
C LEU A 166 20.64 15.82 5.14
N ALA A 167 20.37 14.53 5.00
CA ALA A 167 20.51 13.81 3.74
C ALA A 167 19.24 13.85 2.86
N THR A 168 18.05 13.92 3.46
CA THR A 168 16.77 13.74 2.75
C THR A 168 15.72 14.79 3.08
N GLY A 169 15.99 15.74 3.98
CA GLY A 169 15.00 16.74 4.41
C GLY A 169 13.93 16.20 5.39
N SER A 170 13.96 14.90 5.74
CA SER A 170 13.05 14.27 6.70
C SER A 170 13.79 13.62 7.87
N ALA A 171 13.33 13.85 9.10
CA ALA A 171 13.88 13.17 10.27
C ALA A 171 13.51 11.66 10.30
N SER A 172 12.41 11.28 9.65
CA SER A 172 11.92 9.90 9.59
C SER A 172 12.68 9.09 8.54
N SER A 173 13.12 7.89 8.90
CA SER A 173 13.77 6.99 7.93
C SER A 173 12.77 6.46 6.91
N SER A 174 13.22 6.32 5.66
CA SER A 174 12.45 5.69 4.57
C SER A 174 11.87 4.34 4.96
N GLY A 175 12.68 3.50 5.61
CA GLY A 175 12.24 2.18 6.08
C GLY A 175 11.07 2.24 7.07
N MET A 176 10.95 3.29 7.91
CA MET A 176 9.79 3.47 8.77
C MET A 176 8.57 3.95 7.98
N GLN A 177 8.77 4.87 7.02
CA GLN A 177 7.70 5.38 6.17
C GLN A 177 7.06 4.26 5.33
N ALA A 178 7.89 3.40 4.73
CA ALA A 178 7.42 2.32 3.86
C ALA A 178 6.75 1.15 4.60
N LYS A 179 7.04 0.96 5.90
CA LYS A 179 6.67 -0.27 6.65
C LYS A 179 5.78 -0.04 7.88
N SER A 180 5.63 1.20 8.34
CA SER A 180 4.78 1.44 9.51
C SER A 180 3.31 1.56 9.12
N HIS A 181 2.44 0.87 9.84
CA HIS A 181 1.00 1.06 9.75
C HIS A 181 0.60 2.52 9.97
N LEU A 182 1.32 3.27 10.79
CA LEU A 182 1.01 4.68 11.08
C LEU A 182 1.23 5.59 9.86
N TYR A 183 2.19 5.24 8.99
CA TYR A 183 2.47 5.94 7.73
C TYR A 183 1.56 5.51 6.57
N ASN A 184 0.64 4.57 6.79
CA ASN A 184 -0.27 4.13 5.73
C ASN A 184 -1.41 5.12 5.50
N THR A 185 -1.16 6.21 4.78
CA THR A 185 -2.15 7.27 4.53
C THR A 185 -3.42 6.77 3.83
N SER A 186 -3.36 5.63 3.15
CA SER A 186 -4.50 4.99 2.49
C SER A 186 -5.61 4.48 3.42
N GLN A 187 -5.38 4.38 4.73
CA GLN A 187 -6.35 3.84 5.69
C GLN A 187 -6.72 4.89 6.74
N PRO A 188 -7.94 4.92 7.27
CA PRO A 188 -8.28 5.75 8.43
C PRO A 188 -7.36 5.50 9.63
N LEU A 189 -7.09 6.54 10.43
CA LEU A 189 -6.23 6.43 11.61
C LEU A 189 -6.73 5.35 12.59
N ALA A 190 -8.04 5.24 12.78
CA ALA A 190 -8.65 4.23 13.64
C ALA A 190 -8.28 2.81 13.21
N ASP A 191 -8.31 2.51 11.91
CA ASP A 191 -7.95 1.20 11.36
C ASP A 191 -6.46 0.91 11.49
N ARG A 192 -5.60 1.92 11.28
CA ARG A 192 -4.15 1.80 11.51
C ARG A 192 -3.86 1.44 12.98
N LEU A 193 -4.53 2.10 13.93
CA LEU A 193 -4.38 1.84 15.36
C LEU A 193 -4.95 0.47 15.76
N SER A 194 -6.10 0.09 15.20
CA SER A 194 -6.69 -1.24 15.38
C SER A 194 -5.73 -2.35 14.95
N LYS A 195 -5.11 -2.22 13.77
CA LYS A 195 -4.08 -3.14 13.28
C LYS A 195 -2.86 -3.22 14.20
N CYS A 196 -2.40 -2.08 14.72
CA CYS A 196 -1.29 -2.07 15.69
C CYS A 196 -1.66 -2.84 16.97
N LEU A 197 -2.90 -2.69 17.48
CA LEU A 197 -3.38 -3.43 18.65
C LEU A 197 -3.51 -4.93 18.38
N GLU A 198 -4.00 -5.31 17.20
CA GLU A 198 -4.06 -6.70 16.75
C GLU A 198 -2.66 -7.33 16.70
N PHE A 199 -1.69 -6.63 16.09
CA PHE A 199 -0.30 -7.08 15.99
C PHE A 199 0.34 -7.21 17.36
N PHE A 200 0.05 -6.28 18.28
CA PHE A 200 0.50 -6.37 19.66
C PHE A 200 -0.08 -7.61 20.36
N GLY A 201 -1.38 -7.86 20.24
CA GLY A 201 -2.06 -9.02 20.82
C GLY A 201 -1.52 -10.35 20.26
N ARG A 202 -1.42 -10.45 18.94
CA ARG A 202 -0.84 -11.61 18.24
C ARG A 202 0.60 -11.87 18.69
N MET A 203 1.41 -10.83 18.80
CA MET A 203 2.81 -10.96 19.24
C MET A 203 2.90 -11.51 20.67
N TRP A 204 2.11 -10.99 21.61
CA TRP A 204 2.09 -11.53 22.98
C TRP A 204 1.60 -12.96 23.07
N LEU A 205 0.53 -13.31 22.33
CA LEU A 205 0.05 -14.68 22.24
C LEU A 205 1.18 -15.61 21.78
N GLN A 206 1.84 -15.28 20.66
CA GLN A 206 2.91 -16.10 20.10
C GLN A 206 4.17 -16.14 20.98
N LEU A 207 4.55 -15.04 21.64
CA LEU A 207 5.67 -14.99 22.58
C LEU A 207 5.44 -15.87 23.82
N LEU A 208 4.18 -16.04 24.24
CA LEU A 208 3.81 -16.87 25.38
C LEU A 208 3.60 -18.34 25.00
N THR A 209 3.09 -18.64 23.80
CA THR A 209 2.91 -20.03 23.36
C THR A 209 4.16 -20.63 22.74
N GLY A 210 5.05 -19.79 22.19
CA GLY A 210 6.21 -20.24 21.40
C GLY A 210 5.86 -20.78 20.02
N GLU A 211 4.63 -20.58 19.57
CA GLU A 211 4.08 -21.07 18.31
C GLU A 211 3.74 -19.91 17.38
N SER A 212 4.04 -20.08 16.09
CA SER A 212 3.66 -19.14 15.03
C SER A 212 2.93 -19.87 13.90
N PRO A 213 1.78 -19.35 13.41
CA PRO A 213 1.17 -19.84 12.18
C PRO A 213 2.12 -19.77 10.98
N ASP A 214 3.04 -18.80 10.98
CA ASP A 214 3.87 -18.48 9.82
C ASP A 214 5.11 -19.40 9.70
N PHE A 215 5.60 -19.98 10.81
CA PHE A 215 6.82 -20.80 10.81
C PHE A 215 6.91 -21.86 11.92
N GLY A 216 5.77 -22.19 12.54
CA GLY A 216 5.65 -23.24 13.57
C GLY A 216 6.30 -22.88 14.91
N THR A 217 6.73 -23.91 15.64
CA THR A 217 7.36 -23.79 16.96
C THR A 217 8.72 -23.10 16.84
N PHE A 218 8.88 -21.94 17.47
CA PHE A 218 10.12 -21.17 17.42
C PHE A 218 10.80 -21.04 18.80
N THR A 219 10.07 -21.29 19.88
CA THR A 219 10.63 -21.41 21.23
C THR A 219 9.80 -22.41 22.02
N VAL A 220 10.36 -22.96 23.10
CA VAL A 220 9.62 -23.84 24.00
C VAL A 220 8.55 -23.05 24.75
N SER A 221 7.31 -23.53 24.74
CA SER A 221 6.14 -22.87 25.34
C SER A 221 6.26 -22.57 26.83
N LEU A 222 7.21 -23.19 27.53
CA LEU A 222 7.44 -22.94 28.96
C LEU A 222 8.26 -21.65 29.23
N ILE A 223 9.10 -21.22 28.29
CA ILE A 223 10.04 -20.10 28.48
C ILE A 223 9.30 -18.76 28.66
N GLY A 224 8.41 -18.41 27.74
CA GLY A 224 7.68 -17.13 27.77
C GLY A 224 6.85 -16.96 29.05
N PRO A 225 5.96 -17.90 29.42
CA PRO A 225 5.14 -17.81 30.63
C PRO A 225 5.97 -17.82 31.91
N SER A 226 7.04 -18.62 31.98
CA SER A 226 7.95 -18.64 33.15
C SER A 226 8.66 -17.29 33.33
N ALA A 227 9.12 -16.70 32.23
CA ALA A 227 9.71 -15.38 32.24
C ALA A 227 8.68 -14.30 32.65
N LEU A 228 7.48 -14.31 32.07
CA LEU A 228 6.46 -13.33 32.44
C LEU A 228 6.08 -13.43 33.93
N ALA A 229 5.91 -14.64 34.45
CA ALA A 229 5.60 -14.86 35.86
C ALA A 229 6.68 -14.25 36.78
N VAL A 230 7.97 -14.46 36.47
CA VAL A 230 9.05 -13.87 37.28
C VAL A 230 9.08 -12.36 37.21
N LEU A 231 8.82 -11.81 36.03
CA LEU A 231 8.84 -10.37 35.82
C LEU A 231 7.72 -9.70 36.60
N LEU A 232 6.51 -10.28 36.61
CA LEU A 232 5.38 -9.81 37.41
C LEU A 232 5.66 -9.89 38.91
N ILE A 233 6.28 -10.99 39.38
CA ILE A 233 6.72 -11.10 40.79
C ILE A 233 7.76 -10.02 41.12
N GLY A 234 8.70 -9.76 40.22
CA GLY A 234 9.69 -8.69 40.33
C GLY A 234 9.07 -7.31 40.43
N VAL A 235 8.04 -7.03 39.64
CA VAL A 235 7.29 -5.76 39.69
C VAL A 235 6.54 -5.63 41.01
N TRP A 236 5.79 -6.66 41.41
CA TRP A 236 5.10 -6.68 42.69
C TRP A 236 6.06 -6.44 43.86
N TRP A 237 7.25 -7.01 43.80
CA TRP A 237 8.25 -6.85 44.85
C TRP A 237 8.90 -5.47 44.84
N ALA A 238 9.19 -4.91 43.67
CA ALA A 238 9.66 -3.53 43.53
C ALA A 238 8.66 -2.54 44.14
N TRP A 239 7.37 -2.76 43.88
CA TRP A 239 6.28 -1.96 44.44
C TRP A 239 6.22 -2.08 45.97
N ARG A 240 6.24 -3.31 46.52
CA ARG A 240 6.25 -3.56 47.98
C ARG A 240 7.45 -2.91 48.67
N ARG A 241 8.62 -2.90 48.04
CA ARG A 241 9.87 -2.37 48.61
C ARG A 241 10.15 -0.92 48.26
N ARG A 242 9.32 -0.28 47.44
CA ARG A 242 9.54 1.06 46.87
C ARG A 242 10.95 1.23 46.30
N ARG A 243 11.47 0.18 45.66
CA ARG A 243 12.81 0.17 45.05
C ARG A 243 12.74 -0.47 43.68
N LEU A 244 13.24 0.23 42.67
CA LEU A 244 13.33 -0.31 41.33
C LEU A 244 14.33 -1.46 41.27
N ASN A 245 13.94 -2.53 40.59
CA ASN A 245 14.80 -3.67 40.30
C ASN A 245 14.87 -3.90 38.79
N ILE A 246 15.78 -4.77 38.37
CA ILE A 246 16.01 -5.05 36.96
C ILE A 246 14.81 -5.70 36.27
N ALA A 247 13.95 -6.44 37.00
CA ALA A 247 12.76 -7.07 36.45
C ALA A 247 11.72 -6.04 35.99
N VAL A 248 11.59 -4.92 36.70
CA VAL A 248 10.75 -3.79 36.27
C VAL A 248 11.26 -3.20 34.96
N VAL A 249 12.56 -2.93 34.87
CA VAL A 249 13.18 -2.36 33.65
C VAL A 249 13.03 -3.33 32.47
N MET A 250 13.22 -4.63 32.72
CA MET A 250 13.08 -5.69 31.72
C MET A 250 11.64 -5.79 31.20
N LEU A 251 10.65 -5.82 32.10
CA LEU A 251 9.24 -5.86 31.68
C LEU A 251 8.81 -4.59 30.95
N ALA A 252 9.22 -3.41 31.44
CA ALA A 252 8.92 -2.14 30.79
C ALA A 252 9.51 -2.08 29.37
N TRP A 253 10.74 -2.57 29.18
CA TRP A 253 11.34 -2.70 27.86
C TRP A 253 10.58 -3.68 26.97
N ILE A 254 10.19 -4.84 27.49
CA ILE A 254 9.44 -5.84 26.70
C ILE A 254 8.11 -5.26 26.21
N ILE A 255 7.35 -4.60 27.09
CA ILE A 255 6.08 -3.97 26.72
C ILE A 255 6.30 -2.86 25.69
N ALA A 256 7.26 -1.97 25.93
CA ALA A 256 7.50 -0.82 25.07
C ALA A 256 8.07 -1.22 23.70
N LEU A 257 8.99 -2.18 23.63
CA LEU A 257 9.51 -2.69 22.36
C LEU A 257 8.41 -3.44 21.60
N SER A 258 7.59 -4.27 22.26
CA SER A 258 6.44 -4.90 21.61
C SER A 258 5.48 -3.87 21.05
N ALA A 259 5.17 -2.81 21.78
CA ALA A 259 4.30 -1.73 21.28
C ALA A 259 4.91 -1.02 20.06
N ALA A 260 6.22 -0.73 20.08
CA ALA A 260 6.92 -0.11 18.95
C ALA A 260 6.94 -1.03 17.73
N VAL A 261 7.29 -2.31 17.90
CA VAL A 261 7.36 -3.30 16.80
C VAL A 261 5.97 -3.59 16.23
N ALA A 262 4.91 -3.55 17.04
CA ALA A 262 3.54 -3.73 16.57
C ALA A 262 3.08 -2.66 15.57
N THR A 263 3.79 -1.53 15.47
CA THR A 263 3.51 -0.52 14.45
C THR A 263 4.01 -0.90 13.05
N LEU A 264 4.80 -1.97 12.91
CA LEU A 264 5.40 -2.40 11.64
C LEU A 264 4.57 -3.50 10.99
N ASP A 265 4.28 -3.35 9.70
CA ASP A 265 3.67 -4.42 8.87
C ASP A 265 4.57 -5.66 8.75
N THR A 266 5.88 -5.45 8.86
CA THR A 266 6.92 -6.48 8.81
C THR A 266 7.29 -7.04 10.20
N ALA A 267 6.48 -6.79 11.24
CA ALA A 267 6.75 -7.21 12.62
C ALA A 267 7.07 -8.71 12.79
N PHE A 268 6.48 -9.56 11.94
CA PHE A 268 6.62 -11.03 11.99
C PHE A 268 7.60 -11.59 10.95
N TRP A 269 8.16 -10.76 10.07
CA TRP A 269 9.04 -11.19 9.00
C TRP A 269 10.39 -11.70 9.53
N GLN A 270 11.09 -12.49 8.69
CA GLN A 270 12.43 -13.00 8.98
C GLN A 270 12.55 -13.64 10.37
N PHE A 271 11.66 -14.60 10.65
CA PHE A 271 11.57 -15.30 11.93
C PHE A 271 11.56 -14.38 13.16
N LYS A 272 10.75 -13.30 13.10
CA LYS A 272 10.57 -12.32 14.18
C LYS A 272 11.86 -11.61 14.58
N ARG A 273 12.71 -11.22 13.62
CA ARG A 273 13.99 -10.55 13.93
C ARG A 273 13.87 -9.33 14.86
N TYR A 274 12.74 -8.61 14.79
CA TYR A 274 12.44 -7.45 15.64
C TYR A 274 12.11 -7.84 17.11
N GLN A 275 11.70 -9.08 17.36
CA GLN A 275 11.25 -9.60 18.65
C GLN A 275 12.34 -10.44 19.35
N LEU A 276 13.40 -10.84 18.64
CA LEU A 276 14.54 -11.58 19.21
C LEU A 276 15.16 -10.92 20.46
N PRO A 277 15.31 -9.59 20.55
CA PRO A 277 15.80 -8.95 21.78
C PRO A 277 14.89 -9.16 22.99
N ILE A 278 13.57 -9.26 22.79
CA ILE A 278 12.61 -9.63 23.86
C ILE A 278 12.79 -11.09 24.23
N MET A 279 12.78 -11.98 23.22
CA MET A 279 12.91 -13.42 23.42
C MET A 279 14.20 -13.77 24.17
N ALA A 280 15.32 -13.10 23.87
CA ALA A 280 16.60 -13.34 24.52
C ALA A 280 16.55 -13.07 26.03
N LEU A 281 15.72 -12.10 26.48
CA LEU A 281 15.56 -11.76 27.90
C LEU A 281 14.68 -12.77 28.65
N PHE A 282 13.84 -13.53 27.95
CA PHE A 282 13.04 -14.59 28.58
C PHE A 282 13.90 -15.72 29.14
N TYR A 283 15.05 -16.03 28.54
CA TYR A 283 15.94 -17.08 29.03
C TYR A 283 16.55 -16.77 30.42
N PRO A 284 17.27 -15.65 30.62
CA PRO A 284 17.77 -15.34 31.96
C PRO A 284 16.65 -15.12 32.97
N ALA A 285 15.49 -14.59 32.56
CA ALA A 285 14.32 -14.46 33.42
C ALA A 285 13.73 -15.82 33.84
N ALA A 286 13.57 -16.76 32.90
CA ALA A 286 13.11 -18.12 33.20
C ALA A 286 14.06 -18.85 34.16
N ALA A 287 15.38 -18.63 34.01
CA ALA A 287 16.38 -19.19 34.92
C ALA A 287 16.16 -18.76 36.39
N TRP A 288 15.62 -17.56 36.63
CA TRP A 288 15.34 -17.06 37.99
C TRP A 288 14.16 -17.76 38.68
N VAL A 289 13.21 -18.35 37.94
CA VAL A 289 12.07 -19.14 38.50
C VAL A 289 12.41 -20.61 38.63
N ILE A 290 13.16 -21.14 37.66
CA ILE A 290 13.52 -22.57 37.66
C ILE A 290 14.40 -22.91 38.86
N ALA A 291 15.29 -22.00 39.26
CA ALA A 291 16.17 -22.21 40.41
C ALA A 291 15.43 -22.50 41.73
N PRO A 292 14.54 -21.63 42.25
CA PRO A 292 13.82 -21.92 43.50
C PRO A 292 12.89 -23.13 43.40
N LEU A 293 12.27 -23.36 42.23
CA LEU A 293 11.41 -24.52 42.01
C LEU A 293 12.23 -25.82 42.12
N SER A 294 13.33 -25.90 41.40
CA SER A 294 14.20 -27.08 41.40
C SER A 294 14.92 -27.28 42.74
N GLU A 295 15.32 -26.22 43.44
CA GLU A 295 15.87 -26.32 44.81
C GLU A 295 14.84 -26.87 45.81
N THR A 296 13.57 -26.47 45.67
CA THR A 296 12.48 -27.00 46.51
C THR A 296 12.29 -28.51 46.27
N MET A 297 12.35 -28.94 45.00
CA MET A 297 12.28 -30.36 44.65
C MET A 297 13.51 -31.15 45.12
N ALA A 298 14.71 -30.55 45.05
CA ALA A 298 15.96 -31.15 45.48
C ALA A 298 15.97 -31.48 46.99
N ARG A 299 15.27 -30.67 47.80
CA ARG A 299 15.11 -30.86 49.25
C ARG A 299 13.96 -31.80 49.63
N SER A 300 13.23 -32.33 48.64
CA SER A 300 12.08 -33.21 48.84
C SER A 300 12.39 -34.67 48.46
N LYS A 301 11.45 -35.58 48.70
CA LYS A 301 11.50 -36.97 48.20
C LYS A 301 11.55 -37.05 46.67
N TRP A 302 11.20 -35.97 45.98
CA TRP A 302 11.18 -35.83 44.52
C TRP A 302 12.49 -35.31 43.92
N ARG A 303 13.65 -35.48 44.58
CA ARG A 303 14.94 -34.95 44.14
C ARG A 303 15.33 -35.26 42.69
N LEU A 304 14.87 -36.38 42.12
CA LEU A 304 15.13 -36.75 40.72
C LEU A 304 14.41 -35.82 39.73
N LEU A 305 13.27 -35.24 40.11
CA LEU A 305 12.48 -34.33 39.28
C LEU A 305 13.04 -32.91 39.22
N GLN A 306 14.08 -32.56 39.99
CA GLN A 306 14.68 -31.22 39.97
C GLN A 306 15.21 -30.82 38.58
N TRP A 307 15.56 -31.81 37.74
CA TRP A 307 16.03 -31.62 36.36
C TRP A 307 14.94 -31.78 35.31
N ALA A 308 13.71 -32.16 35.68
CA ALA A 308 12.63 -32.42 34.72
C ALA A 308 12.29 -31.17 33.90
N VAL A 309 12.09 -30.02 34.55
CA VAL A 309 11.80 -28.75 33.86
C VAL A 309 12.96 -28.29 32.96
N PRO A 310 14.22 -28.21 33.44
CA PRO A 310 15.37 -27.93 32.57
C PRO A 310 15.51 -28.91 31.40
N ALA A 311 15.28 -30.21 31.61
CA ALA A 311 15.36 -31.23 30.57
C ALA A 311 14.27 -31.07 29.51
N VAL A 312 13.02 -30.80 29.91
CA VAL A 312 11.91 -30.52 28.98
C VAL A 312 12.21 -29.28 28.13
N ILE A 313 12.74 -28.21 28.73
CA ILE A 313 13.19 -27.02 28.00
C ILE A 313 14.28 -27.40 27.00
N LEU A 314 15.33 -28.11 27.44
CA LEU A 314 16.46 -28.46 26.59
C LEU A 314 16.02 -29.35 25.40
N ILE A 315 15.24 -30.40 25.67
CA ILE A 315 14.67 -31.28 24.65
C ILE A 315 13.80 -30.50 23.68
N GLY A 316 12.93 -29.63 24.18
CA GLY A 316 12.10 -28.75 23.34
C GLY A 316 12.95 -27.87 22.42
N THR A 317 14.06 -27.30 22.91
CA THR A 317 14.94 -26.47 22.07
C THR A 317 15.65 -27.26 20.98
N LEU A 318 16.01 -28.54 21.21
CA LEU A 318 16.59 -29.40 20.17
C LEU A 318 15.65 -29.57 18.97
N PHE A 319 14.34 -29.72 19.19
CA PHE A 319 13.36 -29.75 18.11
C PHE A 319 13.34 -28.43 17.31
N THR A 320 13.41 -27.28 18.00
CA THR A 320 13.48 -25.99 17.30
C THR A 320 14.77 -25.83 16.49
N THR A 321 15.92 -26.31 17.00
CA THR A 321 17.19 -26.31 16.26
C THR A 321 17.06 -27.11 14.98
N GLN A 322 16.50 -28.33 15.06
CA GLN A 322 16.35 -29.18 13.88
C GLN A 322 15.47 -28.52 12.82
N SER A 323 14.30 -28.00 13.21
CA SER A 323 13.40 -27.29 12.30
C SER A 323 14.05 -26.07 11.66
N PHE A 324 14.79 -25.27 12.45
CA PHE A 324 15.45 -24.06 11.94
C PHE A 324 16.70 -24.34 11.12
N ALA A 325 17.40 -25.46 11.35
CA ALA A 325 18.48 -25.89 10.48
C ALA A 325 17.95 -26.17 9.06
N GLN A 326 16.79 -26.83 8.97
CA GLN A 326 16.11 -27.05 7.68
C GLN A 326 15.65 -25.72 7.07
N ASN A 327 14.97 -24.86 7.84
CA ASN A 327 14.54 -23.54 7.37
C ASN A 327 15.73 -22.70 6.87
N TYR A 328 16.87 -22.72 7.57
CA TYR A 328 18.07 -21.99 7.17
C TYR A 328 18.58 -22.48 5.81
N VAL A 329 18.73 -23.80 5.64
CA VAL A 329 19.17 -24.40 4.37
C VAL A 329 18.22 -24.04 3.24
N ASP A 330 16.91 -24.13 3.47
CA ASP A 330 15.92 -23.85 2.44
C ASP A 330 15.92 -22.37 2.02
N ASN A 331 16.04 -21.45 2.98
CA ASN A 331 16.11 -20.01 2.68
C ASN A 331 17.42 -19.63 1.98
N VAL A 332 18.55 -20.22 2.36
CA VAL A 332 19.83 -20.01 1.64
C VAL A 332 19.74 -20.54 0.21
N ARG A 333 19.09 -21.70 -0.01
CA ARG A 333 18.86 -22.24 -1.37
C ARG A 333 18.04 -21.29 -2.23
N VAL A 334 16.97 -20.72 -1.70
CA VAL A 334 16.16 -19.72 -2.41
C VAL A 334 17.03 -18.55 -2.90
N VAL A 335 17.82 -17.95 -2.00
CA VAL A 335 18.74 -16.85 -2.35
C VAL A 335 19.75 -17.25 -3.43
N ARG A 336 20.35 -18.44 -3.27
CA ARG A 336 21.36 -18.98 -4.18
C ARG A 336 20.78 -19.30 -5.56
N ASP A 337 19.53 -19.73 -5.64
CA ASP A 337 18.93 -20.28 -6.86
C ASP A 337 18.10 -19.22 -7.63
N GLN A 338 17.69 -18.13 -6.99
CA GLN A 338 16.91 -17.05 -7.62
C GLN A 338 17.67 -15.71 -7.69
N GLN A 339 17.93 -15.07 -6.54
CA GLN A 339 18.46 -13.70 -6.51
C GLN A 339 19.92 -13.60 -6.97
N VAL A 340 20.76 -14.59 -6.64
CA VAL A 340 22.17 -14.58 -7.05
C VAL A 340 22.32 -14.72 -8.56
N PRO A 341 21.69 -15.71 -9.24
CA PRO A 341 21.73 -15.82 -10.70
C PRO A 341 21.16 -14.57 -11.38
N MET A 342 20.06 -14.01 -10.87
CA MET A 342 19.48 -12.79 -11.42
C MET A 342 20.44 -11.61 -11.34
N ALA A 343 21.05 -11.37 -10.17
CA ALA A 343 22.00 -10.28 -9.99
C ALA A 343 23.22 -10.43 -10.91
N ARG A 344 23.74 -11.66 -11.09
CA ARG A 344 24.85 -11.90 -12.02
C ARG A 344 24.45 -11.70 -13.47
N TRP A 345 23.30 -12.23 -13.87
CA TRP A 345 22.75 -12.07 -15.21
C TRP A 345 22.63 -10.58 -15.56
N ILE A 346 22.13 -9.77 -14.62
CA ILE A 346 22.06 -8.31 -14.76
C ILE A 346 23.44 -7.70 -15.05
N GLY A 347 24.45 -8.04 -14.24
CA GLY A 347 25.80 -7.51 -14.41
C GLY A 347 26.48 -7.94 -15.70
N GLU A 348 26.12 -9.10 -16.24
CA GLU A 348 26.69 -9.69 -17.46
C GLU A 348 25.96 -9.27 -18.74
N ASN A 349 24.66 -8.93 -18.67
CA ASN A 349 23.81 -8.76 -19.86
C ASN A 349 23.22 -7.35 -20.04
N LEU A 350 23.17 -6.51 -19.00
CA LEU A 350 22.64 -5.15 -19.11
C LEU A 350 23.76 -4.11 -19.30
N PRO A 351 23.49 -2.99 -20.02
CA PRO A 351 24.45 -1.89 -20.19
C PRO A 351 25.01 -1.37 -18.85
N GLU A 352 26.25 -0.87 -18.82
CA GLU A 352 26.90 -0.40 -17.60
C GLU A 352 26.21 0.82 -16.97
N ASP A 353 25.61 1.68 -17.79
CA ASP A 353 24.87 2.87 -17.41
C ASP A 353 23.38 2.61 -17.13
N ALA A 354 22.92 1.37 -17.30
CA ALA A 354 21.52 0.99 -17.10
C ALA A 354 21.05 1.27 -15.67
N ARG A 355 19.83 1.80 -15.54
CA ARG A 355 19.13 1.92 -14.27
C ARG A 355 18.05 0.86 -14.12
N ILE A 356 18.06 0.18 -12.97
CA ILE A 356 17.18 -0.96 -12.71
C ILE A 356 16.20 -0.62 -11.60
N GLY A 357 14.92 -0.63 -11.93
CA GLY A 357 13.81 -0.60 -10.99
C GLY A 357 13.74 -1.91 -10.21
N VAL A 358 13.84 -1.83 -8.89
CA VAL A 358 13.83 -3.00 -8.01
C VAL A 358 12.96 -2.74 -6.80
N HIS A 359 12.42 -3.81 -6.25
CA HIS A 359 11.82 -3.79 -4.91
C HIS A 359 12.74 -4.46 -3.87
N ASP A 360 13.62 -5.38 -4.30
CA ASP A 360 14.67 -5.99 -3.48
C ASP A 360 16.04 -5.52 -3.98
N VAL A 361 16.63 -4.60 -3.22
CA VAL A 361 17.84 -3.86 -3.60
C VAL A 361 19.13 -4.65 -3.40
N GLY A 362 19.16 -5.58 -2.44
CA GLY A 362 20.39 -6.04 -1.79
C GLY A 362 21.41 -6.66 -2.76
N LEU A 363 21.12 -7.89 -3.20
CA LEU A 363 22.03 -8.64 -4.08
C LEU A 363 22.10 -8.07 -5.48
N VAL A 364 21.00 -7.49 -5.97
CA VAL A 364 20.95 -6.86 -7.30
C VAL A 364 21.99 -5.73 -7.39
N ARG A 365 22.06 -4.84 -6.37
CA ARG A 365 23.11 -3.81 -6.35
C ARG A 365 24.51 -4.41 -6.24
N TYR A 366 24.67 -5.38 -5.34
CA TYR A 366 25.99 -5.86 -4.92
C TYR A 366 26.71 -6.71 -5.97
N PHE A 367 25.98 -7.59 -6.67
CA PHE A 367 26.55 -8.45 -7.71
C PHE A 367 26.21 -8.00 -9.13
N GLY A 368 25.11 -7.26 -9.34
CA GLY A 368 24.74 -6.73 -10.64
C GLY A 368 25.47 -5.44 -11.01
N ASP A 369 25.95 -4.69 -10.01
CA ASP A 369 26.71 -3.45 -10.18
C ASP A 369 26.11 -2.47 -11.21
N ARG A 370 24.81 -2.20 -11.05
CA ARG A 370 24.05 -1.19 -11.82
C ARG A 370 23.40 -0.18 -10.90
N ALA A 371 23.07 0.98 -11.45
CA ALA A 371 22.29 1.99 -10.74
C ALA A 371 20.89 1.43 -10.44
N LEU A 372 20.36 1.72 -9.25
CA LEU A 372 19.05 1.23 -8.85
C LEU A 372 18.05 2.37 -8.69
N TYR A 373 16.81 2.08 -9.02
CA TYR A 373 15.64 2.77 -8.53
C TYR A 373 14.87 1.83 -7.61
N ASP A 374 14.77 2.17 -6.33
CA ASP A 374 14.06 1.36 -5.35
C ASP A 374 12.60 1.81 -5.26
N VAL A 375 11.69 1.02 -5.83
CA VAL A 375 10.26 1.33 -5.87
C VAL A 375 9.59 1.34 -4.49
N VAL A 376 10.23 0.76 -3.48
CA VAL A 376 9.77 0.82 -2.07
C VAL A 376 10.25 2.10 -1.40
N GLY A 377 11.34 2.69 -1.91
CA GLY A 377 11.93 3.93 -1.40
C GLY A 377 12.88 3.75 -0.22
N LEU A 378 13.44 2.55 0.02
CA LEU A 378 14.41 2.33 1.10
C LEU A 378 15.75 3.01 0.81
N THR A 379 16.18 2.98 -0.45
CA THR A 379 17.46 3.54 -0.93
C THR A 379 17.29 4.73 -1.88
N THR A 380 16.15 4.81 -2.57
CA THR A 380 15.75 5.99 -3.37
C THR A 380 14.88 6.92 -2.51
N PRO A 381 15.18 8.23 -2.42
CA PRO A 381 14.31 9.19 -1.72
C PRO A 381 13.02 9.45 -2.50
N GLY A 382 11.86 9.48 -1.83
CA GLY A 382 10.57 9.83 -2.45
C GLY A 382 9.53 8.70 -2.58
N PRO A 383 9.88 7.46 -2.98
CA PRO A 383 8.88 6.42 -3.27
C PRO A 383 8.13 5.82 -2.06
N ALA A 384 8.60 6.03 -0.83
CA ALA A 384 7.98 5.37 0.33
C ALA A 384 6.50 5.77 0.56
N PRO A 385 6.11 7.06 0.47
CA PRO A 385 4.70 7.48 0.45
C PRO A 385 3.86 6.82 -0.64
N SER A 386 4.32 6.79 -1.90
CA SER A 386 3.55 6.18 -3.01
C SER A 386 3.40 4.67 -2.83
N TRP A 387 4.44 3.99 -2.35
CA TRP A 387 4.38 2.56 -1.98
C TRP A 387 3.24 2.24 -1.00
N ARG A 388 2.92 3.16 -0.07
CA ARG A 388 1.81 2.99 0.89
C ARG A 388 0.43 3.19 0.26
N GLN A 389 0.33 3.90 -0.86
CA GLN A 389 -0.93 4.23 -1.52
C GLN A 389 -1.34 3.17 -2.56
N GLY A 390 -0.37 2.48 -3.17
CA GLY A 390 -0.63 1.38 -4.11
C GLY A 390 -0.15 1.67 -5.53
N PRO A 391 -0.51 0.81 -6.50
CA PRO A 391 0.10 0.80 -7.82
C PRO A 391 -0.13 2.05 -8.66
N GLY A 392 -1.26 2.76 -8.50
CA GLY A 392 -1.49 4.04 -9.18
C GLY A 392 -0.47 5.10 -8.76
N ALA A 393 -0.35 5.34 -7.45
CA ALA A 393 0.63 6.29 -6.93
C ALA A 393 2.10 5.85 -7.17
N ILE A 394 2.37 4.54 -7.16
CA ILE A 394 3.70 4.01 -7.52
C ILE A 394 4.01 4.36 -8.97
N TYR A 395 3.06 4.19 -9.89
CA TYR A 395 3.24 4.54 -11.29
C TYR A 395 3.47 6.05 -11.47
N GLU A 396 2.65 6.92 -10.87
CA GLU A 396 2.84 8.38 -11.04
C GLU A 396 4.18 8.86 -10.52
N HIS A 397 4.57 8.41 -9.33
CA HIS A 397 5.87 8.79 -8.78
C HIS A 397 7.04 8.26 -9.63
N LEU A 398 6.89 7.06 -10.20
CA LEU A 398 7.90 6.43 -11.03
C LEU A 398 7.99 7.07 -12.42
N SER A 399 6.85 7.41 -13.02
CA SER A 399 6.74 8.06 -14.32
C SER A 399 7.36 9.46 -14.24
N ALA A 400 6.98 10.28 -13.25
CA ALA A 400 7.50 11.64 -13.08
C ALA A 400 8.98 11.70 -12.65
N SER A 401 9.56 10.59 -12.19
CA SER A 401 10.92 10.61 -11.66
C SER A 401 12.00 10.90 -12.70
N GLU A 402 12.91 11.83 -12.39
CA GLU A 402 14.18 12.00 -13.11
C GLU A 402 15.05 10.71 -13.08
N TYR A 403 14.78 9.85 -12.08
CA TYR A 403 15.43 8.56 -11.92
C TYR A 403 14.67 7.41 -12.59
N ARG A 404 13.82 7.69 -13.59
CA ARG A 404 13.04 6.66 -14.32
C ARG A 404 13.94 5.47 -14.75
N PRO A 405 13.56 4.20 -14.49
CA PRO A 405 14.35 3.03 -14.86
C PRO A 405 14.28 2.64 -16.33
N ASP A 406 15.36 2.06 -16.85
CA ASP A 406 15.44 1.46 -18.18
C ASP A 406 15.03 -0.02 -18.17
N TYR A 407 15.21 -0.67 -17.02
CA TYR A 407 14.92 -2.08 -16.79
C TYR A 407 14.27 -2.28 -15.42
N PHE A 408 13.61 -3.42 -15.21
CA PHE A 408 13.08 -3.81 -13.91
C PHE A 408 13.57 -5.20 -13.52
N ALA A 409 13.88 -5.43 -12.24
CA ALA A 409 14.16 -6.76 -11.68
C ALA A 409 13.27 -6.99 -10.44
N ILE A 410 12.03 -7.46 -10.67
CA ILE A 410 10.93 -7.32 -9.73
C ILE A 410 10.10 -8.62 -9.63
N TYR A 411 9.52 -8.87 -8.45
CA TYR A 411 8.43 -9.83 -8.29
C TYR A 411 7.12 -9.12 -8.71
N PRO A 412 6.45 -9.52 -9.80
CA PRO A 412 5.27 -8.80 -10.28
C PRO A 412 4.11 -8.87 -9.27
N ASP A 413 4.04 -9.89 -8.43
CA ASP A 413 2.88 -10.10 -7.54
C ASP A 413 2.99 -9.42 -6.17
N VAL A 414 3.98 -8.55 -5.97
CA VAL A 414 4.17 -7.80 -4.72
C VAL A 414 3.51 -6.43 -4.82
N GLN A 415 2.75 -6.02 -3.81
CA GLN A 415 2.20 -4.66 -3.66
C GLN A 415 1.50 -4.10 -4.91
N GLY A 416 0.80 -4.96 -5.67
CA GLY A 416 0.08 -4.53 -6.86
C GLY A 416 0.97 -4.19 -8.06
N LEU A 417 2.27 -4.51 -8.05
CA LEU A 417 3.16 -4.30 -9.20
C LEU A 417 2.69 -5.03 -10.47
N ARG A 418 1.81 -6.02 -10.33
CA ARG A 418 1.11 -6.71 -11.42
C ARG A 418 0.24 -5.74 -12.23
N TYR A 419 -0.28 -4.68 -11.63
CA TYR A 419 -0.99 -3.62 -12.35
C TYR A 419 -0.05 -2.90 -13.32
N LEU A 420 1.18 -2.57 -12.91
CA LEU A 420 2.19 -1.97 -13.78
C LEU A 420 2.60 -2.92 -14.91
N LEU A 421 2.74 -4.23 -14.62
CA LEU A 421 2.95 -5.25 -15.64
C LEU A 421 1.80 -5.27 -16.66
N ASN A 422 0.56 -5.30 -16.19
CA ASN A 422 -0.64 -5.37 -17.04
C ASN A 422 -0.87 -4.06 -17.83
N ALA A 423 -0.43 -2.92 -17.30
CA ALA A 423 -0.41 -1.64 -18.00
C ALA A 423 0.71 -1.56 -19.06
N GLY A 424 1.61 -2.53 -19.10
CA GLY A 424 2.70 -2.63 -20.06
C GLY A 424 3.96 -1.86 -19.67
N VAL A 425 4.05 -1.31 -18.44
CA VAL A 425 5.25 -0.60 -17.97
C VAL A 425 6.45 -1.55 -17.85
N PHE A 426 6.18 -2.78 -17.40
CA PHE A 426 7.14 -3.88 -17.48
C PHE A 426 6.95 -4.54 -18.85
N GLY A 427 7.72 -4.09 -19.84
CA GLY A 427 7.59 -4.52 -21.23
C GLY A 427 8.16 -5.91 -21.49
N GLU A 428 9.15 -6.01 -22.36
CA GLU A 428 9.74 -7.28 -22.77
C GLU A 428 10.39 -8.03 -21.58
N VAL A 429 10.06 -9.30 -21.40
CA VAL A 429 10.75 -10.19 -20.45
C VAL A 429 12.10 -10.60 -21.04
N LEU A 430 13.19 -10.25 -20.36
CA LEU A 430 14.55 -10.55 -20.80
C LEU A 430 15.12 -11.82 -20.15
N ALA A 431 14.75 -12.08 -18.89
CA ALA A 431 15.17 -13.27 -18.16
C ALA A 431 14.20 -13.59 -17.01
N GLU A 432 14.01 -14.88 -16.72
CA GLU A 432 13.10 -15.38 -15.70
C GLU A 432 13.85 -16.22 -14.67
N PHE A 433 13.48 -16.08 -13.40
CA PHE A 433 14.11 -16.73 -12.26
C PHE A 433 13.05 -17.38 -11.34
N PRO A 434 12.37 -18.46 -11.79
CA PRO A 434 11.45 -19.20 -10.95
C PRO A 434 12.19 -20.05 -9.91
N VAL A 435 11.60 -20.21 -8.72
CA VAL A 435 12.13 -21.06 -7.64
C VAL A 435 10.99 -21.72 -6.88
N LYS A 436 11.20 -22.96 -6.41
CA LYS A 436 10.22 -23.59 -5.52
C LYS A 436 10.38 -23.04 -4.11
N LEU A 437 9.37 -22.29 -3.65
CA LEU A 437 9.38 -21.79 -2.27
C LEU A 437 9.21 -22.93 -1.25
N PRO A 438 10.04 -22.97 -0.20
CA PRO A 438 9.81 -23.87 0.92
C PRO A 438 8.58 -23.43 1.73
N ARG A 439 8.08 -24.33 2.59
CA ARG A 439 6.94 -24.05 3.46
C ARG A 439 7.14 -22.79 4.32
N TYR A 440 8.36 -22.59 4.81
CA TYR A 440 8.74 -21.47 5.67
C TYR A 440 9.81 -20.62 4.99
N ASN A 441 9.36 -19.81 4.03
CA ASN A 441 10.19 -18.90 3.27
C ASN A 441 10.20 -17.49 3.89
N VAL A 442 11.39 -16.91 3.99
CA VAL A 442 11.65 -15.53 4.41
C VAL A 442 12.65 -14.82 3.47
N ALA A 443 13.11 -15.51 2.42
CA ALA A 443 14.16 -15.07 1.52
C ALA A 443 13.63 -14.35 0.28
N SER A 444 12.53 -14.84 -0.31
CA SER A 444 11.88 -14.23 -1.47
C SER A 444 10.47 -13.76 -1.13
N ALA A 445 9.94 -12.79 -1.87
CA ALA A 445 8.52 -12.42 -1.72
C ALA A 445 7.60 -13.45 -2.41
N THR A 446 7.97 -13.92 -3.60
CA THR A 446 7.23 -14.91 -4.39
C THR A 446 8.16 -15.94 -5.05
N ASP A 447 7.57 -16.95 -5.67
CA ASP A 447 8.26 -18.03 -6.39
C ASP A 447 8.76 -17.61 -7.78
N TYR A 448 8.40 -16.41 -8.26
CA TYR A 448 8.73 -15.94 -9.59
C TYR A 448 9.22 -14.50 -9.59
N GLN A 449 10.45 -14.29 -10.06
CA GLN A 449 11.05 -12.98 -10.32
C GLN A 449 11.56 -12.95 -11.76
N ALA A 450 11.50 -11.79 -12.41
CA ALA A 450 12.02 -11.65 -13.77
C ALA A 450 12.68 -10.28 -13.97
N VAL A 451 13.50 -10.22 -15.00
CA VAL A 451 14.10 -8.98 -15.51
C VAL A 451 13.36 -8.56 -16.77
N TYR A 452 12.89 -7.32 -16.79
CA TYR A 452 12.09 -6.73 -17.86
C TYR A 452 12.83 -5.54 -18.46
N ARG A 453 12.66 -5.30 -19.76
CA ARG A 453 12.90 -4.00 -20.37
C ARG A 453 11.71 -3.09 -20.05
N ALA A 454 11.98 -1.89 -19.55
CA ALA A 454 10.90 -0.93 -19.31
C ALA A 454 10.29 -0.46 -20.65
N ASP A 455 8.97 -0.31 -20.70
CA ASP A 455 8.27 0.32 -21.82
C ASP A 455 7.50 1.54 -21.32
N TRP A 456 8.04 2.71 -21.67
CA TRP A 456 7.47 4.02 -21.34
C TRP A 456 6.77 4.67 -22.54
N SER A 457 6.60 3.95 -23.65
CA SER A 457 6.07 4.50 -24.90
C SER A 457 4.66 5.07 -24.79
N ALA A 458 3.88 4.55 -23.83
CA ALA A 458 2.51 4.97 -23.57
C ALA A 458 2.38 5.91 -22.34
N THR A 459 3.50 6.23 -21.68
CA THR A 459 3.57 7.21 -20.59
C THR A 459 3.86 8.58 -21.18
N ARG A 460 3.01 9.56 -20.88
CA ARG A 460 3.15 10.92 -21.40
C ARG A 460 3.95 11.80 -20.45
N ALA A 461 4.55 12.86 -20.98
CA ALA A 461 5.16 13.90 -20.16
C ALA A 461 4.12 14.89 -19.61
N GLN A 462 3.01 15.05 -20.34
CA GLN A 462 1.85 15.84 -19.94
C GLN A 462 0.60 15.11 -20.42
N GLU A 463 -0.37 14.99 -19.53
CA GLU A 463 -1.65 14.39 -19.85
C GLU A 463 -2.56 15.39 -20.56
N GLN A 464 -3.45 14.87 -21.41
CA GLN A 464 -4.36 15.66 -22.22
C GLN A 464 -5.73 14.99 -22.32
N VAL A 465 -6.73 15.80 -22.59
CA VAL A 465 -8.08 15.36 -22.95
C VAL A 465 -8.10 14.82 -24.38
N ALA A 466 -8.99 13.89 -24.67
CA ALA A 466 -8.95 13.16 -25.95
C ALA A 466 -10.31 12.81 -26.55
N GLN A 467 -11.44 12.88 -25.82
CA GLN A 467 -12.72 12.54 -26.44
C GLN A 467 -13.19 13.65 -27.38
N ALA A 468 -13.70 13.28 -28.56
CA ALA A 468 -14.08 14.24 -29.60
C ALA A 468 -15.05 15.31 -29.08
N ILE A 469 -16.08 14.88 -28.34
CA ILE A 469 -17.09 15.78 -27.77
C ILE A 469 -16.50 16.74 -26.73
N THR A 470 -15.52 16.29 -25.94
CA THR A 470 -14.82 17.14 -24.98
C THR A 470 -14.02 18.22 -25.72
N LEU A 471 -13.31 17.84 -26.79
CA LEU A 471 -12.51 18.77 -27.58
C LEU A 471 -13.37 19.86 -28.22
N ASP A 472 -14.58 19.53 -28.67
CA ASP A 472 -15.52 20.49 -29.24
C ASP A 472 -15.92 21.59 -28.23
N TYR A 473 -16.06 21.25 -26.94
CA TYR A 473 -16.39 22.22 -25.88
C TYR A 473 -15.22 23.11 -25.45
N LEU A 474 -14.00 22.72 -25.81
CA LEU A 474 -12.80 23.46 -25.44
C LEU A 474 -12.41 24.54 -26.45
N ASP A 475 -13.17 24.71 -27.54
CA ASP A 475 -12.93 25.80 -28.47
C ASP A 475 -13.06 27.16 -27.77
N GLY A 476 -12.02 28.00 -27.92
CA GLY A 476 -11.93 29.29 -27.22
C GLY A 476 -11.67 29.21 -25.69
N MET A 477 -11.51 28.02 -25.12
CA MET A 477 -11.18 27.82 -23.71
C MET A 477 -9.67 27.70 -23.48
N ARG A 478 -9.21 28.05 -22.28
CA ARG A 478 -7.80 28.01 -21.90
C ARG A 478 -7.61 27.13 -20.67
N LEU A 479 -6.68 26.17 -20.74
CA LEU A 479 -6.25 25.42 -19.56
C LEU A 479 -5.69 26.39 -18.52
N VAL A 480 -6.29 26.40 -17.32
CA VAL A 480 -5.87 27.26 -16.22
C VAL A 480 -5.21 26.50 -15.08
N ASP A 481 -5.59 25.23 -14.90
CA ASP A 481 -5.08 24.38 -13.84
C ASP A 481 -5.33 22.90 -14.16
N GLN A 482 -4.64 22.01 -13.45
CA GLN A 482 -4.81 20.57 -13.62
C GLN A 482 -4.34 19.79 -12.39
N ILE A 483 -4.98 18.65 -12.12
CA ILE A 483 -4.64 17.75 -11.02
C ILE A 483 -4.47 16.35 -11.59
N ASP A 484 -3.26 15.84 -11.45
CA ASP A 484 -2.94 14.43 -11.61
C ASP A 484 -3.34 13.67 -10.34
N VAL A 485 -4.25 12.69 -10.47
CA VAL A 485 -4.81 11.97 -9.32
C VAL A 485 -3.94 10.75 -9.02
N ALA A 486 -3.64 10.52 -7.74
CA ALA A 486 -2.64 9.57 -7.25
C ALA A 486 -1.17 10.02 -7.38
N ASP A 487 -0.85 11.07 -8.13
CA ASP A 487 0.38 11.83 -7.93
C ASP A 487 0.29 12.62 -6.62
N LEU A 488 1.11 12.25 -5.64
CA LEU A 488 1.03 12.79 -4.28
C LEU A 488 1.53 14.24 -4.17
N ASP A 489 2.38 14.69 -5.09
CA ASP A 489 2.89 16.06 -5.10
C ASP A 489 1.83 16.98 -5.75
N SER A 490 1.26 16.56 -6.89
CA SER A 490 0.10 17.19 -7.52
C SER A 490 -1.07 17.31 -6.54
N GLU A 491 -1.43 16.24 -5.84
CA GLU A 491 -2.50 16.27 -4.84
C GLU A 491 -2.21 17.24 -3.68
N ALA A 492 -0.96 17.29 -3.22
CA ALA A 492 -0.57 18.19 -2.13
C ALA A 492 -0.68 19.67 -2.55
N ASP A 493 -0.30 19.99 -3.79
CA ASP A 493 -0.36 21.35 -4.34
C ASP A 493 -1.80 21.88 -4.45
N HIS A 494 -2.80 20.98 -4.57
CA HIS A 494 -4.22 21.32 -4.70
C HIS A 494 -5.04 21.07 -3.44
N ALA A 495 -4.37 20.91 -2.28
CA ALA A 495 -5.00 20.58 -1.00
C ALA A 495 -5.98 19.39 -1.08
N TYR A 496 -5.68 18.43 -1.97
CA TYR A 496 -6.55 17.32 -2.32
C TYR A 496 -6.78 16.40 -1.11
N ARG A 497 -8.05 16.07 -0.88
CA ARG A 497 -8.52 15.19 0.19
C ARG A 497 -9.48 14.18 -0.40
N TRP A 498 -9.43 12.97 0.13
CA TRP A 498 -10.36 11.91 -0.23
C TRP A 498 -10.73 11.10 1.01
N TRP A 499 -11.88 10.45 0.96
CA TRP A 499 -12.35 9.57 2.03
C TRP A 499 -13.11 8.38 1.46
N GLN A 500 -13.30 7.40 2.34
CA GLN A 500 -13.98 6.14 2.04
C GLN A 500 -15.12 5.99 3.03
N ASP A 501 -16.30 5.67 2.54
CA ASP A 501 -17.40 5.23 3.39
C ASP A 501 -17.16 3.79 3.86
N GLN A 502 -16.60 2.95 2.98
CA GLN A 502 -16.11 1.62 3.29
C GLN A 502 -14.82 1.35 2.51
N SER A 503 -13.92 0.52 3.04
CA SER A 503 -12.71 0.17 2.30
C SER A 503 -13.06 -0.64 1.04
N PRO A 504 -12.71 -0.16 -0.17
CA PRO A 504 -12.91 -0.95 -1.39
C PRO A 504 -12.02 -2.20 -1.38
N PRO A 505 -12.38 -3.25 -2.11
CA PRO A 505 -11.47 -4.37 -2.33
C PRO A 505 -10.23 -3.90 -3.11
N GLY A 506 -9.07 -4.46 -2.78
CA GLY A 506 -7.81 -4.16 -3.47
C GLY A 506 -7.10 -2.92 -2.92
N PHE A 507 -6.55 -2.10 -3.83
CA PHE A 507 -5.78 -0.91 -3.52
C PHE A 507 -6.64 0.36 -3.64
N VAL A 508 -6.28 1.42 -2.91
CA VAL A 508 -6.96 2.73 -3.02
C VAL A 508 -6.48 3.54 -4.23
N THR A 509 -5.42 3.08 -4.89
CA THR A 509 -4.96 3.60 -6.18
C THR A 509 -4.70 2.45 -7.13
N GLU A 510 -5.04 2.61 -8.40
CA GLU A 510 -4.84 1.63 -9.47
C GLU A 510 -4.17 2.30 -10.67
N VAL A 511 -3.55 1.52 -11.55
CA VAL A 511 -2.98 2.01 -12.82
C VAL A 511 -3.46 1.11 -13.95
N TYR A 512 -3.81 1.73 -15.07
CA TYR A 512 -4.22 1.01 -16.28
C TYR A 512 -3.68 1.66 -17.55
N ARG A 513 -3.58 0.86 -18.60
CA ARG A 513 -3.42 1.33 -19.98
C ARG A 513 -4.72 1.12 -20.72
N HIS A 514 -5.39 2.21 -21.08
CA HIS A 514 -6.62 2.14 -21.85
C HIS A 514 -6.59 3.07 -23.06
N VAL A 515 -7.47 2.75 -23.99
CA VAL A 515 -7.80 3.61 -25.12
C VAL A 515 -9.05 4.40 -24.79
N TYR A 516 -9.08 5.65 -25.24
CA TYR A 516 -10.26 6.49 -25.14
C TYR A 516 -11.42 5.97 -26.00
N GLN A 517 -12.62 5.93 -25.43
CA GLN A 517 -13.83 5.70 -26.22
C GLN A 517 -14.13 6.96 -27.06
N ALA A 518 -14.41 6.78 -28.35
CA ALA A 518 -14.63 7.85 -29.34
C ALA A 518 -13.58 9.00 -29.26
N CYS A 519 -12.31 8.61 -29.27
CA CYS A 519 -11.18 9.52 -29.33
C CYS A 519 -11.26 10.46 -30.55
N GLY A 520 -11.00 11.74 -30.35
CA GLY A 520 -10.93 12.78 -31.39
C GLY A 520 -9.51 13.15 -31.83
N LEU A 521 -8.50 12.47 -31.30
CA LEU A 521 -7.08 12.69 -31.61
C LEU A 521 -6.53 11.66 -32.60
N THR A 522 -5.24 11.74 -32.91
CA THR A 522 -4.55 10.72 -33.72
C THR A 522 -4.49 9.38 -32.99
N GLU A 523 -4.37 8.25 -33.70
CA GLU A 523 -4.40 6.91 -33.08
C GLU A 523 -3.38 6.72 -31.93
N LEU A 524 -2.19 7.34 -32.04
CA LEU A 524 -1.16 7.28 -31.02
C LEU A 524 -1.57 8.04 -29.75
N ASP A 525 -2.32 9.13 -29.90
CA ASP A 525 -2.79 10.00 -28.82
C ASP A 525 -4.09 9.51 -28.17
N CYS A 526 -4.64 8.38 -28.63
CA CYS A 526 -5.85 7.79 -28.06
C CYS A 526 -5.56 6.82 -26.90
N TRP A 527 -4.30 6.49 -26.62
CA TRP A 527 -3.89 5.62 -25.53
C TRP A 527 -3.18 6.38 -24.42
N ALA A 528 -3.52 6.11 -23.17
CA ALA A 528 -2.79 6.63 -22.01
C ALA A 528 -2.60 5.52 -20.97
N VAL A 529 -1.43 5.52 -20.33
CA VAL A 529 -1.19 4.80 -19.07
C VAL A 529 -1.31 5.82 -17.96
N ASP A 530 -2.20 5.58 -17.02
CA ASP A 530 -2.52 6.55 -15.98
C ASP A 530 -2.84 5.87 -14.66
N GLY A 531 -2.38 6.47 -13.58
CA GLY A 531 -2.69 6.15 -12.19
C GLY A 531 -3.90 6.94 -11.72
N GLY A 532 -4.68 6.36 -10.82
CA GLY A 532 -5.89 7.00 -10.32
C GLY A 532 -6.31 6.42 -8.99
N ARG A 533 -7.37 6.98 -8.41
CA ARG A 533 -7.92 6.57 -7.11
C ARG A 533 -9.14 5.67 -7.26
N VAL A 534 -9.38 4.85 -6.25
CA VAL A 534 -10.63 4.09 -6.08
C VAL A 534 -11.36 4.66 -4.89
N ILE A 535 -12.44 5.41 -5.12
CA ILE A 535 -13.12 6.23 -4.11
C ILE A 535 -14.55 5.74 -3.89
N THR A 536 -14.92 5.55 -2.62
CA THR A 536 -16.27 5.11 -2.21
C THR A 536 -17.04 6.17 -1.43
N GLY A 537 -16.37 7.17 -0.85
CA GLY A 537 -17.00 8.24 -0.07
C GLY A 537 -16.98 9.61 -0.77
N GLY A 538 -15.82 10.04 -1.27
CA GLY A 538 -15.70 11.27 -2.05
C GLY A 538 -14.30 11.87 -2.08
N GLU A 539 -14.16 12.96 -2.83
CA GLU A 539 -12.95 13.78 -2.94
C GLU A 539 -13.26 15.28 -2.83
N GLU A 540 -12.28 16.06 -2.42
CA GLU A 540 -12.31 17.53 -2.32
C GLU A 540 -10.93 18.11 -2.67
N PHE A 541 -10.89 19.15 -3.49
CA PHE A 541 -9.65 19.81 -3.90
C PHE A 541 -9.88 21.28 -4.30
N ASP A 542 -8.79 22.05 -4.34
CA ASP A 542 -8.78 23.45 -4.74
C ASP A 542 -8.16 23.60 -6.13
N LEU A 543 -8.88 24.26 -7.04
CA LEU A 543 -8.37 24.64 -8.36
C LEU A 543 -7.96 26.11 -8.37
N HIS A 544 -6.86 26.43 -9.05
CA HIS A 544 -6.48 27.78 -9.43
C HIS A 544 -7.38 28.28 -10.57
N THR A 545 -8.18 29.31 -10.29
CA THR A 545 -9.17 29.83 -11.23
C THR A 545 -9.09 31.34 -11.38
N ARG A 546 -9.84 31.88 -12.34
CA ARG A 546 -9.99 33.29 -12.64
C ARG A 546 -11.43 33.72 -12.36
N PRO A 547 -11.66 34.68 -11.45
CA PRO A 547 -13.01 35.15 -11.15
C PRO A 547 -13.74 35.67 -12.38
N GLY A 548 -15.03 35.33 -12.50
CA GLY A 548 -15.91 35.89 -13.53
C GLY A 548 -15.75 35.29 -14.94
N GLU A 549 -14.99 34.21 -15.09
CA GLU A 549 -14.93 33.39 -16.32
C GLU A 549 -15.61 32.04 -16.06
N ASP A 550 -16.30 31.48 -17.06
CA ASP A 550 -16.87 30.13 -16.95
C ASP A 550 -15.73 29.12 -16.83
N LEU A 551 -15.99 28.03 -16.12
CA LEU A 551 -15.07 26.93 -15.91
C LEU A 551 -15.67 25.64 -16.47
N ILE A 552 -14.91 24.94 -17.31
CA ILE A 552 -15.14 23.55 -17.66
C ILE A 552 -14.16 22.70 -16.85
N LEU A 553 -14.71 21.91 -15.94
CA LEU A 553 -14.00 20.84 -15.26
C LEU A 553 -14.16 19.54 -16.06
N ILE A 554 -13.04 18.94 -16.43
CA ILE A 554 -12.99 17.66 -17.13
C ILE A 554 -12.34 16.64 -16.22
N THR A 555 -13.02 15.54 -15.95
CA THR A 555 -12.48 14.43 -15.16
C THR A 555 -12.29 13.19 -16.03
N ARG A 556 -11.06 12.68 -16.15
CA ARG A 556 -10.80 11.35 -16.72
C ARG A 556 -11.19 10.29 -15.71
N VAL A 557 -11.98 9.31 -16.15
CA VAL A 557 -12.45 8.20 -15.33
C VAL A 557 -12.29 6.85 -16.02
N HIS A 558 -12.17 5.78 -15.22
CA HIS A 558 -12.36 4.40 -15.64
C HIS A 558 -13.62 3.82 -15.01
N GLY A 559 -14.75 3.97 -15.69
CA GLY A 559 -16.04 3.53 -15.16
C GLY A 559 -16.23 2.02 -15.21
N ARG A 560 -15.86 1.32 -14.12
CA ARG A 560 -16.16 -0.12 -13.96
C ARG A 560 -17.63 -0.42 -13.66
N ALA A 561 -18.34 0.59 -13.16
CA ALA A 561 -19.76 0.58 -12.85
C ALA A 561 -20.32 1.99 -13.07
N SER A 562 -21.63 2.07 -13.28
CA SER A 562 -22.36 3.33 -13.38
C SER A 562 -22.52 3.96 -11.99
N VAL A 563 -21.99 5.17 -11.80
CA VAL A 563 -21.97 5.85 -10.51
C VAL A 563 -22.39 7.32 -10.66
N PRO A 564 -23.56 7.74 -10.13
CA PRO A 564 -23.92 9.14 -10.03
C PRO A 564 -22.96 9.88 -9.10
N LEU A 565 -22.60 11.12 -9.46
CA LEU A 565 -21.62 11.96 -8.78
C LEU A 565 -22.26 13.29 -8.43
N ASP A 566 -22.45 13.57 -7.14
CA ASP A 566 -22.90 14.88 -6.68
C ASP A 566 -21.70 15.84 -6.61
N ILE A 567 -21.79 16.96 -7.34
CA ILE A 567 -20.73 17.96 -7.43
C ILE A 567 -21.11 19.18 -6.59
N TYR A 568 -20.18 19.65 -5.77
CA TYR A 568 -20.30 20.85 -4.96
C TYR A 568 -19.21 21.86 -5.33
N ILE A 569 -19.59 23.13 -5.42
CA ILE A 569 -18.70 24.25 -5.73
C ILE A 569 -18.71 25.20 -4.54
N ASN A 570 -17.56 25.45 -3.94
CA ASN A 570 -17.41 26.29 -2.75
C ASN A 570 -18.36 25.91 -1.59
N GLY A 571 -18.70 24.61 -1.49
CA GLY A 571 -19.58 24.05 -0.46
C GLY A 571 -21.07 24.04 -0.82
N GLU A 572 -21.49 24.68 -1.92
CA GLU A 572 -22.87 24.64 -2.41
C GLU A 572 -23.04 23.51 -3.44
N ARG A 573 -24.15 22.77 -3.34
CA ARG A 573 -24.45 21.71 -4.32
C ARG A 573 -24.77 22.36 -5.66
N TRP A 574 -24.03 21.96 -6.70
CA TRP A 574 -24.17 22.49 -8.05
C TRP A 574 -25.05 21.59 -8.91
N GLU A 575 -24.54 20.42 -9.28
CA GLU A 575 -25.21 19.52 -10.20
C GLU A 575 -24.80 18.07 -9.91
N GLN A 576 -25.52 17.12 -10.52
CA GLN A 576 -25.14 15.72 -10.54
C GLN A 576 -24.65 15.34 -11.92
N ARG A 577 -23.52 14.63 -11.98
CA ARG A 577 -22.98 13.97 -13.18
C ARG A 577 -22.98 12.46 -12.99
N VAL A 578 -22.51 11.71 -13.97
CA VAL A 578 -22.42 10.26 -13.88
C VAL A 578 -21.11 9.75 -14.46
N GLN A 579 -20.44 8.86 -13.73
CA GLN A 579 -19.41 7.99 -14.27
C GLN A 579 -20.12 6.85 -15.03
N PRO A 580 -19.98 6.74 -16.36
CA PRO A 580 -20.66 5.71 -17.13
C PRO A 580 -19.97 4.34 -16.99
N GLU A 581 -20.72 3.24 -17.03
CA GLU A 581 -20.13 1.89 -17.03
C GLU A 581 -19.55 1.51 -18.40
N MET A 582 -18.23 1.62 -18.55
CA MET A 582 -17.49 1.12 -19.73
C MET A 582 -16.09 0.60 -19.33
N PRO A 583 -16.01 -0.61 -18.75
CA PRO A 583 -14.74 -1.19 -18.34
C PRO A 583 -13.75 -1.30 -19.50
N GLY A 584 -12.51 -0.85 -19.27
CA GLY A 584 -11.40 -1.00 -20.21
C GLY A 584 -11.25 0.17 -21.20
N ARG A 585 -11.99 1.27 -20.97
CA ARG A 585 -11.91 2.50 -21.76
C ARG A 585 -11.69 3.70 -20.85
N TRP A 586 -10.96 4.69 -21.35
CA TRP A 586 -10.97 6.03 -20.77
C TRP A 586 -12.21 6.80 -21.20
N LEU A 587 -12.82 7.48 -20.25
CA LEU A 587 -13.97 8.37 -20.42
C LEU A 587 -13.67 9.72 -19.77
N GLU A 588 -14.33 10.77 -20.24
CA GLU A 588 -14.23 12.12 -19.73
C GLU A 588 -15.61 12.60 -19.31
N ILE A 589 -15.71 13.05 -18.06
CA ILE A 589 -16.91 13.69 -17.54
C ILE A 589 -16.68 15.20 -17.63
N VAL A 590 -17.52 15.89 -18.39
CA VAL A 590 -17.44 17.33 -18.59
C VAL A 590 -18.48 18.02 -17.71
N THR A 591 -18.03 18.96 -16.88
CA THR A 591 -18.89 19.74 -15.97
C THR A 591 -18.69 21.24 -16.24
N LEU A 592 -19.74 21.90 -16.71
CA LEU A 592 -19.77 23.36 -16.81
C LEU A 592 -20.10 23.98 -15.45
N ILE A 593 -19.29 24.94 -15.02
CA ILE A 593 -19.47 25.75 -13.81
C ILE A 593 -19.53 27.21 -14.27
N PRO A 594 -20.70 27.86 -14.19
CA PRO A 594 -20.86 29.24 -14.66
C PRO A 594 -19.98 30.23 -13.88
N ALA A 595 -19.60 31.31 -14.54
CA ALA A 595 -18.77 32.39 -14.00
C ALA A 595 -19.22 32.93 -12.63
N GLU A 596 -20.52 32.90 -12.33
CA GLU A 596 -21.08 33.38 -11.06
C GLU A 596 -20.66 32.54 -9.83
N TYR A 597 -20.29 31.27 -10.04
CA TYR A 597 -19.75 30.39 -9.00
C TYR A 597 -18.23 30.55 -8.82
N ILE A 598 -17.54 31.15 -9.80
CA ILE A 598 -16.10 31.41 -9.77
C ILE A 598 -15.86 32.83 -9.24
N THR A 599 -15.88 32.95 -7.91
CA THR A 599 -15.84 34.26 -7.22
C THR A 599 -14.44 34.67 -6.75
N SER A 600 -13.47 33.75 -6.78
CA SER A 600 -12.12 33.97 -6.26
C SER A 600 -11.06 33.31 -7.15
N SER A 601 -9.77 33.56 -6.88
CA SER A 601 -8.67 32.92 -7.62
C SER A 601 -8.47 31.44 -7.29
N HIS A 602 -9.24 30.92 -6.32
CA HIS A 602 -9.33 29.52 -5.99
C HIS A 602 -10.80 29.09 -6.00
N THR A 603 -11.08 27.90 -6.51
CA THR A 603 -12.42 27.31 -6.47
C THR A 603 -12.32 25.93 -5.85
N ARG A 604 -13.06 25.73 -4.76
CA ARG A 604 -13.11 24.43 -4.09
C ARG A 604 -14.13 23.54 -4.77
N ILE A 605 -13.69 22.39 -5.25
CA ILE A 605 -14.53 21.36 -5.83
C ILE A 605 -14.63 20.20 -4.85
N ARG A 606 -15.83 19.66 -4.67
CA ARG A 606 -16.05 18.42 -3.93
C ARG A 606 -16.96 17.51 -4.74
N ILE A 607 -16.58 16.25 -4.89
CA ILE A 607 -17.31 15.24 -5.68
C ILE A 607 -17.62 14.05 -4.77
N GLU A 608 -18.90 13.74 -4.63
CA GLU A 608 -19.40 12.65 -3.77
C GLU A 608 -20.14 11.60 -4.62
N PRO A 609 -19.63 10.37 -4.74
CA PRO A 609 -20.32 9.31 -5.47
C PRO A 609 -21.49 8.72 -4.70
N GLN A 610 -22.58 8.39 -5.42
CA GLN A 610 -23.73 7.67 -4.89
C GLN A 610 -23.61 6.16 -5.16
N ILE A 611 -23.07 5.42 -4.19
CA ILE A 611 -22.75 3.99 -4.30
C ILE A 611 -23.64 3.15 -3.38
N ASP A 612 -24.30 2.13 -3.93
CA ASP A 612 -25.10 1.17 -3.13
C ASP A 612 -24.22 0.15 -2.42
N ASP A 613 -23.25 -0.44 -3.14
CA ASP A 613 -22.33 -1.45 -2.61
C ASP A 613 -20.87 -1.09 -2.97
N PRO A 614 -20.09 -0.57 -1.99
CA PRO A 614 -18.67 -0.24 -2.15
C PRO A 614 -17.76 -1.42 -2.52
N LYS A 615 -18.27 -2.67 -2.49
CA LYS A 615 -17.51 -3.85 -2.93
C LYS A 615 -17.58 -4.07 -4.44
N THR A 616 -18.60 -3.54 -5.11
CA THR A 616 -18.86 -3.77 -6.53
C THR A 616 -18.77 -2.49 -7.35
N ALA A 617 -18.97 -1.33 -6.73
CA ALA A 617 -18.88 -0.03 -7.38
C ALA A 617 -17.97 0.94 -6.62
N ALA A 618 -17.29 1.79 -7.38
CA ALA A 618 -16.49 2.90 -6.90
C ALA A 618 -16.46 4.00 -7.96
N TYR A 619 -16.17 5.21 -7.54
CA TYR A 619 -15.74 6.30 -8.43
C TYR A 619 -14.24 6.20 -8.64
N LEU A 620 -13.80 6.25 -9.90
CA LEU A 620 -12.40 6.07 -10.27
C LEU A 620 -11.87 7.25 -11.09
N PRO A 621 -11.51 8.38 -10.45
CA PRO A 621 -10.83 9.49 -11.09
C PRO A 621 -9.33 9.22 -11.30
N TYR A 622 -8.83 9.66 -12.44
CA TYR A 622 -7.41 9.57 -12.82
C TYR A 622 -6.82 10.97 -13.07
N TYR A 623 -7.62 11.91 -13.54
CA TYR A 623 -7.13 13.25 -13.84
C TYR A 623 -8.25 14.27 -13.80
N HIS A 624 -7.94 15.50 -13.40
CA HIS A 624 -8.81 16.66 -13.51
C HIS A 624 -8.14 17.77 -14.31
N TRP A 625 -8.81 18.31 -15.33
CA TRP A 625 -8.38 19.53 -16.02
C TRP A 625 -9.40 20.65 -15.81
N ALA A 626 -8.90 21.86 -15.58
CA ALA A 626 -9.70 23.07 -15.43
C ALA A 626 -9.44 24.00 -16.63
N TYR A 627 -10.45 24.20 -17.47
CA TYR A 627 -10.42 25.11 -18.60
C TYR A 627 -11.33 26.30 -18.35
N GLN A 628 -10.86 27.53 -18.57
CA GLN A 628 -11.67 28.73 -18.44
C GLN A 628 -11.74 29.56 -19.71
N GLY A 629 -12.88 30.24 -19.85
CA GLY A 629 -13.19 31.12 -20.97
C GLY A 629 -14.65 31.49 -20.94
N LYS A 630 -15.18 31.91 -22.09
CA LYS A 630 -16.60 32.15 -22.25
C LYS A 630 -17.22 30.90 -22.88
N PHE A 631 -18.09 30.21 -22.14
CA PHE A 631 -18.83 29.09 -22.73
C PHE A 631 -19.77 29.65 -23.79
N ALA A 632 -19.67 29.13 -25.01
CA ALA A 632 -20.59 29.48 -26.08
C ALA A 632 -21.94 28.80 -25.81
N THR A 633 -22.77 29.41 -24.97
CA THR A 633 -24.14 28.95 -24.76
C THR A 633 -24.87 29.05 -26.11
N PRO A 634 -25.30 27.93 -26.72
CA PRO A 634 -26.07 27.99 -27.96
C PRO A 634 -27.33 28.82 -27.73
N GLU A 635 -27.81 29.52 -28.76
CA GLU A 635 -29.06 30.28 -28.66
C GLU A 635 -30.17 29.40 -28.06
N ALA A 636 -30.98 29.98 -27.18
CA ALA A 636 -32.05 29.25 -26.51
C ALA A 636 -33.01 28.67 -27.56
N VAL A 637 -32.91 27.37 -27.82
CA VAL A 637 -33.81 26.66 -28.73
C VAL A 637 -35.15 26.51 -28.02
N GLN A 638 -36.06 27.44 -28.30
CA GLN A 638 -37.47 27.34 -27.90
C GLN A 638 -38.22 26.49 -28.94
N ALA A 639 -37.94 25.19 -28.96
CA ALA A 639 -38.71 24.22 -29.72
C ALA A 639 -39.48 23.32 -28.75
N GLU A 640 -40.76 23.08 -29.05
CA GLU A 640 -41.52 22.03 -28.39
C GLU A 640 -40.86 20.68 -28.72
N PRO A 641 -40.55 19.84 -27.72
CA PRO A 641 -39.86 18.58 -27.97
C PRO A 641 -40.77 17.63 -28.77
N PHE A 642 -40.20 16.96 -29.77
CA PHE A 642 -40.83 15.85 -30.48
C PHE A 642 -41.25 14.73 -29.51
N ALA A 643 -40.40 14.44 -28.51
CA ALA A 643 -40.72 13.55 -27.40
C ALA A 643 -39.87 13.85 -26.16
N THR A 644 -40.32 13.38 -25.01
CA THR A 644 -39.54 13.47 -23.76
C THR A 644 -39.35 12.10 -23.12
N PHE A 645 -38.18 11.87 -22.54
CA PHE A 645 -37.84 10.67 -21.77
C PHE A 645 -37.52 11.01 -20.32
N GLY A 646 -37.85 10.09 -19.41
CA GLY A 646 -37.65 10.23 -17.97
C GLY A 646 -38.95 10.57 -17.25
N SER A 647 -38.98 10.32 -15.94
CA SER A 647 -40.18 10.52 -15.10
C SER A 647 -40.68 11.96 -15.06
N ALA A 648 -39.80 12.94 -15.27
CA ALA A 648 -40.12 14.36 -15.33
C ALA A 648 -39.96 14.93 -16.76
N GLY A 649 -39.73 14.08 -17.77
CA GLY A 649 -39.44 14.52 -19.13
C GLY A 649 -38.11 15.29 -19.25
N GLN A 650 -37.12 14.95 -18.41
CA GLN A 650 -35.85 15.66 -18.33
C GLN A 650 -34.95 15.49 -19.56
N VAL A 651 -35.10 14.40 -20.31
CA VAL A 651 -34.41 14.19 -21.59
C VAL A 651 -35.35 14.59 -22.72
N LYS A 652 -34.94 15.56 -23.54
CA LYS A 652 -35.79 16.13 -24.60
C LYS A 652 -35.24 15.78 -25.97
N LEU A 653 -36.06 15.18 -26.81
CA LEU A 653 -35.80 14.91 -28.22
C LEU A 653 -36.48 16.01 -29.04
N LEU A 654 -35.72 16.76 -29.82
CA LEU A 654 -36.21 17.86 -30.65
C LEU A 654 -36.62 17.40 -32.04
N ASP A 655 -35.81 16.55 -32.66
CA ASP A 655 -36.07 16.01 -34.00
C ASP A 655 -35.59 14.55 -34.10
N ALA A 656 -36.23 13.79 -34.98
CA ALA A 656 -35.86 12.42 -35.31
C ALA A 656 -36.02 12.19 -36.81
N ALA A 657 -34.95 11.78 -37.47
CA ALA A 657 -34.93 11.50 -38.90
C ALA A 657 -34.41 10.09 -39.19
N LEU A 658 -35.00 9.47 -40.21
CA LEU A 658 -34.65 8.13 -40.68
C LEU A 658 -34.15 8.20 -42.12
N THR A 659 -33.11 7.44 -42.44
CA THR A 659 -32.64 7.25 -43.82
C THR A 659 -32.29 5.77 -44.02
N LEU A 660 -32.94 5.14 -44.99
CA LEU A 660 -32.61 3.78 -45.41
C LEU A 660 -31.43 3.82 -46.37
N GLU A 661 -30.37 3.09 -46.05
CA GLU A 661 -29.18 2.91 -46.88
C GLU A 661 -29.01 1.40 -47.20
N PRO A 662 -28.25 1.03 -48.25
CA PRO A 662 -27.98 -0.38 -48.53
C PRO A 662 -27.41 -1.10 -47.30
N GLY A 663 -28.13 -2.10 -46.79
CA GLY A 663 -27.72 -2.93 -45.65
C GLY A 663 -27.83 -2.26 -44.27
N GLN A 664 -28.35 -1.04 -44.15
CA GLN A 664 -28.46 -0.36 -42.85
C GLN A 664 -29.55 0.72 -42.81
N VAL A 665 -30.02 1.06 -41.62
CA VAL A 665 -30.86 2.23 -41.37
C VAL A 665 -30.06 3.24 -40.55
N ARG A 666 -29.88 4.44 -41.10
CA ARG A 666 -29.32 5.58 -40.37
C ARG A 666 -30.43 6.31 -39.65
N VAL A 667 -30.25 6.53 -38.35
CA VAL A 667 -31.17 7.30 -37.50
C VAL A 667 -30.42 8.49 -36.93
N ARG A 668 -30.93 9.70 -37.21
CA ARG A 668 -30.42 10.94 -36.63
C ARG A 668 -31.39 11.43 -35.57
N LEU A 669 -30.87 11.71 -34.38
CA LEU A 669 -31.63 12.20 -33.22
C LEU A 669 -31.00 13.50 -32.74
N ASP A 670 -31.81 14.56 -32.65
CA ASP A 670 -31.36 15.85 -32.13
C ASP A 670 -31.89 16.02 -30.70
N TRP A 671 -31.00 15.94 -29.72
CA TRP A 671 -31.34 16.05 -28.31
C TRP A 671 -31.11 17.47 -27.79
N LEU A 672 -31.82 17.88 -26.74
CA LEU A 672 -31.58 19.15 -26.04
C LEU A 672 -31.00 18.89 -24.65
N GLY A 673 -29.79 19.39 -24.41
CA GLY A 673 -29.16 19.46 -23.10
C GLY A 673 -29.35 20.82 -22.41
N PRO A 674 -29.14 20.91 -21.08
CA PRO A 674 -28.75 19.81 -20.21
C PRO A 674 -29.96 18.92 -19.87
N ALA A 675 -29.70 17.67 -19.49
CA ALA A 675 -30.72 16.73 -19.02
C ALA A 675 -30.44 16.35 -17.55
N PRO A 676 -30.75 17.24 -16.59
CA PRO A 676 -30.38 17.03 -15.19
C PRO A 676 -31.06 15.78 -14.61
N GLN A 677 -30.36 15.06 -13.73
CA GLN A 677 -30.89 13.86 -13.04
C GLN A 677 -31.39 12.77 -14.00
N SER A 678 -30.74 12.65 -15.16
CA SER A 678 -31.04 11.63 -16.16
C SER A 678 -30.05 10.46 -16.17
N GLY A 679 -29.14 10.37 -15.20
CA GLY A 679 -28.31 9.18 -14.97
C GLY A 679 -27.49 8.70 -16.16
N ASP A 680 -27.18 7.40 -16.19
CA ASP A 680 -26.42 6.72 -17.24
C ASP A 680 -27.36 6.13 -18.30
N GLY A 681 -28.09 7.02 -18.98
CA GLY A 681 -29.05 6.64 -20.02
C GLY A 681 -28.40 6.04 -21.27
N VAL A 682 -28.92 4.89 -21.70
CA VAL A 682 -28.51 4.16 -22.91
C VAL A 682 -29.67 4.15 -23.90
N VAL A 683 -29.41 4.57 -25.15
CA VAL A 683 -30.42 4.56 -26.22
C VAL A 683 -30.49 3.18 -26.83
N PHE A 684 -31.70 2.71 -27.11
CA PHE A 684 -31.95 1.59 -28.00
C PHE A 684 -32.74 2.04 -29.21
N ILE A 685 -32.38 1.51 -30.38
CA ILE A 685 -33.15 1.67 -31.61
C ILE A 685 -33.45 0.29 -32.14
N HIS A 686 -34.73 0.00 -32.33
CA HIS A 686 -35.25 -1.30 -32.71
C HIS A 686 -36.05 -1.20 -34.01
N LEU A 687 -35.82 -2.11 -34.94
CA LEU A 687 -36.66 -2.35 -36.10
C LEU A 687 -37.63 -3.49 -35.81
N TYR A 688 -38.93 -3.22 -35.90
CA TYR A 688 -39.97 -4.24 -35.72
C TYR A 688 -40.74 -4.44 -37.01
N ASN A 689 -41.07 -5.68 -37.36
CA ASN A 689 -41.98 -5.94 -38.47
C ASN A 689 -43.36 -5.35 -38.15
N GLN A 690 -43.89 -4.50 -39.03
CA GLN A 690 -45.17 -3.79 -38.82
C GLN A 690 -46.34 -4.77 -38.58
N SER A 691 -46.26 -5.98 -39.14
CA SER A 691 -47.28 -7.02 -38.96
C SER A 691 -47.29 -7.62 -37.54
N ASN A 692 -46.21 -7.48 -36.76
CA ASN A 692 -46.15 -7.96 -35.37
C ASN A 692 -45.12 -7.21 -34.51
N LEU A 693 -45.56 -6.15 -33.83
CA LEU A 693 -44.72 -5.31 -32.97
C LEU A 693 -44.39 -5.94 -31.60
N ASN A 694 -45.02 -7.07 -31.26
CA ASN A 694 -44.84 -7.77 -29.98
C ASN A 694 -43.83 -8.93 -30.10
N THR A 695 -42.91 -8.85 -31.05
CA THR A 695 -41.83 -9.83 -31.27
C THR A 695 -40.47 -9.21 -30.96
N GLU A 696 -39.41 -10.01 -31.00
CA GLU A 696 -38.05 -9.49 -30.93
C GLU A 696 -37.77 -8.57 -32.13
N PRO A 697 -36.96 -7.51 -31.94
CA PRO A 697 -36.60 -6.63 -33.04
C PRO A 697 -35.83 -7.39 -34.12
N ALA A 698 -36.20 -7.17 -35.38
CA ALA A 698 -35.54 -7.78 -36.53
C ALA A 698 -34.12 -7.25 -36.75
N ALA A 699 -33.87 -6.01 -36.32
CA ALA A 699 -32.54 -5.40 -36.22
C ALA A 699 -32.53 -4.40 -35.06
N GLN A 700 -31.38 -4.17 -34.43
CA GLN A 700 -31.28 -3.25 -33.32
C GLN A 700 -29.87 -2.68 -33.14
N VAL A 701 -29.78 -1.52 -32.50
CA VAL A 701 -28.55 -1.00 -31.89
C VAL A 701 -28.86 -0.51 -30.48
N VAL A 702 -27.93 -0.77 -29.56
CA VAL A 702 -28.02 -0.32 -28.16
C VAL A 702 -26.70 0.35 -27.81
N LEU A 703 -26.73 1.66 -27.60
CA LEU A 703 -25.54 2.47 -27.42
C LEU A 703 -25.84 3.72 -26.60
N ARG A 704 -24.90 4.17 -25.78
CA ARG A 704 -24.99 5.51 -25.17
C ARG A 704 -24.95 6.58 -26.27
N PRO A 705 -25.54 7.76 -26.03
CA PRO A 705 -25.47 8.85 -26.98
C PRO A 705 -24.02 9.25 -27.33
N MET A 706 -23.87 9.91 -28.49
CA MET A 706 -22.60 10.42 -29.01
C MET A 706 -21.55 9.32 -29.18
N ARG A 707 -21.86 8.29 -30.00
CA ARG A 707 -20.94 7.17 -30.29
C ARG A 707 -20.54 6.36 -29.04
N GLY A 708 -21.42 6.28 -28.06
CA GLY A 708 -21.24 5.45 -26.87
C GLY A 708 -20.53 6.13 -25.71
N VAL A 709 -20.20 7.42 -25.79
CA VAL A 709 -19.39 8.09 -24.76
C VAL A 709 -20.19 8.88 -23.73
N TRP A 710 -21.38 9.37 -24.07
CA TRP A 710 -21.92 10.51 -23.34
C TRP A 710 -23.38 10.34 -22.93
N PRO A 711 -23.65 9.77 -21.74
CA PRO A 711 -25.01 9.63 -21.25
C PRO A 711 -25.64 10.99 -20.95
N PRO A 712 -26.99 11.08 -20.93
CA PRO A 712 -27.70 12.34 -20.76
C PRO A 712 -27.40 13.05 -19.44
N GLY A 713 -27.02 12.32 -18.38
CA GLY A 713 -26.61 12.93 -17.11
C GLY A 713 -25.37 13.82 -17.23
N ASN A 714 -24.59 13.68 -18.29
CA ASN A 714 -23.38 14.46 -18.55
C ASN A 714 -23.57 15.55 -19.61
N TRP A 715 -24.75 15.70 -20.20
CA TRP A 715 -24.99 16.70 -21.23
C TRP A 715 -24.85 18.13 -20.71
N LEU A 716 -24.20 18.97 -21.52
CA LEU A 716 -24.12 20.42 -21.32
C LEU A 716 -25.27 21.13 -22.05
N PRO A 717 -25.52 22.43 -21.77
CA PRO A 717 -26.51 23.21 -22.50
C PRO A 717 -26.24 23.28 -24.00
N GLY A 718 -27.24 22.92 -24.81
CA GLY A 718 -27.13 22.96 -26.28
C GLY A 718 -27.88 21.85 -27.01
N VAL A 719 -27.92 21.93 -28.33
CA VAL A 719 -28.41 20.84 -29.19
C VAL A 719 -27.29 19.83 -29.41
N ILE A 720 -27.60 18.56 -29.22
CA ILE A 720 -26.69 17.44 -29.37
C ILE A 720 -27.16 16.63 -30.57
N HIS A 721 -26.34 16.62 -31.61
CA HIS A 721 -26.62 15.87 -32.84
C HIS A 721 -26.05 14.47 -32.72
N ASP A 722 -26.93 13.47 -32.66
CA ASP A 722 -26.55 12.08 -32.48
C ASP A 722 -26.95 11.24 -33.70
N GLU A 723 -26.11 10.27 -34.03
CA GLU A 723 -26.32 9.42 -35.19
C GLU A 723 -26.08 7.96 -34.83
N PHE A 724 -27.06 7.13 -35.19
CA PHE A 724 -27.05 5.69 -34.97
C PHE A 724 -27.16 4.97 -36.30
N ILE A 725 -26.39 3.90 -36.44
CA ILE A 725 -26.43 3.00 -37.59
C ILE A 725 -27.00 1.67 -37.10
N VAL A 726 -28.15 1.29 -37.64
CA VAL A 726 -28.79 -0.01 -37.39
C VAL A 726 -28.47 -0.93 -38.57
N PRO A 727 -27.54 -1.90 -38.44
CA PRO A 727 -27.25 -2.83 -39.51
C PRO A 727 -28.43 -3.75 -39.76
N LEU A 728 -28.79 -3.97 -41.03
CA LEU A 728 -29.84 -4.88 -41.45
C LEU A 728 -29.24 -6.25 -41.77
N PRO A 729 -29.82 -7.37 -41.27
CA PRO A 729 -29.42 -8.71 -41.67
C PRO A 729 -29.58 -8.96 -43.17
N ASP A 730 -28.67 -9.71 -43.78
CA ASP A 730 -28.74 -10.07 -45.21
C ASP A 730 -29.98 -10.92 -45.54
N ASP A 731 -30.51 -11.65 -44.55
CA ASP A 731 -31.69 -12.52 -44.64
C ASP A 731 -32.98 -11.84 -44.14
N LEU A 732 -32.95 -10.51 -43.93
CA LEU A 732 -34.12 -9.75 -43.49
C LEU A 732 -35.25 -9.86 -44.53
N PRO A 733 -36.43 -10.43 -44.18
CA PRO A 733 -37.50 -10.62 -45.14
C PRO A 733 -38.02 -9.29 -45.71
N PRO A 734 -38.46 -9.24 -46.98
CA PRO A 734 -39.14 -8.08 -47.52
C PRO A 734 -40.40 -7.75 -46.70
N GLY A 735 -40.63 -6.47 -46.44
CA GLY A 735 -41.74 -6.02 -45.61
C GLY A 735 -41.59 -4.58 -45.14
N ILE A 736 -42.61 -4.10 -44.43
CA ILE A 736 -42.60 -2.79 -43.78
C ILE A 736 -42.16 -2.97 -42.33
N TYR A 737 -41.17 -2.21 -41.90
CA TYR A 737 -40.61 -2.25 -40.56
C TYR A 737 -40.76 -0.89 -39.88
N ARG A 738 -41.31 -0.88 -38.65
CA ARG A 738 -41.39 0.33 -37.83
C ARG A 738 -40.10 0.50 -37.02
N VAL A 739 -39.56 1.71 -36.97
CA VAL A 739 -38.38 2.05 -36.18
C VAL A 739 -38.81 2.66 -34.86
N ALA A 740 -38.42 2.01 -33.76
CA ALA A 740 -38.69 2.44 -32.40
C ALA A 740 -37.40 2.91 -31.72
N VAL A 741 -37.47 4.04 -31.02
CA VAL A 741 -36.42 4.58 -30.15
C VAL A 741 -36.87 4.49 -28.71
N GLY A 742 -35.96 4.17 -27.82
CA GLY A 742 -36.16 4.35 -26.39
C GLY A 742 -34.85 4.51 -25.64
N MET A 743 -34.95 4.69 -24.33
CA MET A 743 -33.80 4.85 -23.45
C MET A 743 -34.02 4.05 -22.17
N PHE A 744 -32.95 3.54 -21.55
CA PHE A 744 -33.01 2.90 -20.24
C PHE A 744 -31.82 3.32 -19.36
N GLU A 745 -32.00 3.23 -18.05
CA GLU A 745 -30.93 3.46 -17.08
C GLU A 745 -29.95 2.28 -17.09
N ALA A 746 -28.67 2.50 -17.39
CA ALA A 746 -27.69 1.40 -17.39
C ALA A 746 -27.61 0.67 -16.04
N ARG A 747 -27.75 1.41 -14.94
CA ARG A 747 -27.62 0.89 -13.57
C ARG A 747 -28.77 -0.03 -13.16
N THR A 748 -30.01 0.26 -13.57
CA THR A 748 -31.19 -0.51 -13.14
C THR A 748 -31.80 -1.38 -14.24
N GLY A 749 -31.50 -1.08 -15.51
CA GLY A 749 -32.13 -1.69 -16.68
C GLY A 749 -33.54 -1.14 -16.96
N ASP A 750 -34.04 -0.22 -16.15
CA ASP A 750 -35.39 0.32 -16.31
C ASP A 750 -35.46 1.26 -17.51
N ARG A 751 -36.39 0.99 -18.43
CA ARG A 751 -36.68 1.91 -19.54
C ARG A 751 -37.20 3.23 -19.00
N TYR A 752 -36.75 4.34 -19.54
CA TYR A 752 -37.30 5.65 -19.19
C TYR A 752 -38.76 5.74 -19.65
N PRO A 753 -39.66 6.30 -18.82
CA PRO A 753 -40.97 6.73 -19.29
C PRO A 753 -40.79 7.62 -20.51
N VAL A 754 -41.62 7.43 -21.54
CA VAL A 754 -41.57 8.23 -22.77
C VAL A 754 -42.94 8.85 -23.02
N ALA A 755 -42.94 10.10 -23.45
CA ALA A 755 -44.14 10.83 -23.87
C ALA A 755 -43.90 11.44 -25.26
N GLY A 756 -44.81 11.16 -26.19
CA GLY A 756 -44.76 11.59 -27.59
C GLY A 756 -46.03 11.15 -28.32
N GLN A 757 -46.19 11.51 -29.60
CA GLN A 757 -47.41 11.19 -30.36
C GLN A 757 -47.61 9.68 -30.60
N ASP A 758 -46.52 8.93 -30.82
CA ASP A 758 -46.55 7.51 -31.21
C ASP A 758 -45.75 6.64 -30.24
N THR A 759 -46.18 6.67 -28.97
CA THR A 759 -45.58 5.89 -27.88
C THR A 759 -46.46 4.74 -27.43
N ASP A 760 -45.85 3.66 -26.95
CA ASP A 760 -46.56 2.47 -26.49
C ASP A 760 -46.34 2.12 -25.00
N PRO A 761 -47.05 1.12 -24.45
CA PRO A 761 -46.90 0.70 -23.05
C PRO A 761 -45.52 0.15 -22.71
N ASP A 762 -44.74 -0.32 -23.70
CA ASP A 762 -43.39 -0.84 -23.53
C ASP A 762 -42.33 0.28 -23.52
N ARG A 763 -42.78 1.54 -23.46
CA ARG A 763 -41.95 2.75 -23.44
C ARG A 763 -41.09 2.90 -24.70
N ARG A 764 -41.65 2.54 -25.85
CA ARG A 764 -41.05 2.77 -27.18
C ARG A 764 -41.70 3.98 -27.83
N LEU A 765 -40.89 4.80 -28.49
CA LEU A 765 -41.33 5.88 -29.38
C LEU A 765 -41.10 5.45 -30.83
N PHE A 766 -42.15 5.28 -31.61
CA PHE A 766 -42.02 4.99 -33.04
C PHE A 766 -41.77 6.28 -33.82
N ILE A 767 -40.67 6.33 -34.57
CA ILE A 767 -40.20 7.54 -35.26
C ILE A 767 -40.38 7.48 -36.78
N GLY A 768 -40.90 6.36 -37.29
CA GLY A 768 -41.23 6.18 -38.71
C GLY A 768 -41.14 4.72 -39.15
N GLU A 769 -41.23 4.50 -40.46
CA GLU A 769 -41.23 3.18 -41.08
C GLU A 769 -40.21 3.12 -42.22
N VAL A 770 -39.63 1.94 -42.46
CA VAL A 770 -38.75 1.65 -43.59
C VAL A 770 -39.30 0.44 -44.35
N THR A 771 -39.25 0.50 -45.68
CA THR A 771 -39.68 -0.60 -46.55
C THR A 771 -38.45 -1.36 -47.03
N VAL A 772 -38.38 -2.64 -46.72
CA VAL A 772 -37.36 -3.56 -47.23
C VAL A 772 -37.96 -4.28 -48.43
N GLU A 773 -37.33 -4.12 -49.59
CA GLU A 773 -37.76 -4.75 -50.84
C GLU A 773 -36.80 -5.87 -51.23
N GLU A 774 -37.33 -6.87 -51.94
CA GLU A 774 -36.50 -7.91 -52.53
C GLU A 774 -35.71 -7.29 -53.69
N ILE A 775 -34.38 -7.27 -53.60
CA ILE A 775 -33.54 -6.83 -54.70
C ILE A 775 -33.63 -7.90 -55.79
N GLY A 776 -34.42 -7.64 -56.84
CA GLY A 776 -34.47 -8.48 -58.02
C GLY A 776 -33.07 -8.63 -58.62
N GLN A 777 -32.67 -9.88 -58.88
CA GLN A 777 -31.40 -10.22 -59.55
C GLN A 777 -31.26 -9.58 -60.92
#